data_AF-A0A9D5KFE1-F1
#
_entry.id   AF-A0A9D5KFE1-F1
#
_cell.length_a   1.000
_cell.length_b   1.000
_cell.length_c   1.000
_cell.angle_alpha   90.00
_cell.angle_beta   90.00
_cell.angle_gamma   90.00
#
_symmetry.space_group_name_H-M   'P 1'
#
loop_
_entity.id
_entity.type
_entity.pdbx_description
1 polymer ?
#
loop_
_entity_poly.entity_id
_entity_poly.type
_entity_poly.pdbx_seq_one_letter_code
_entity_poly.pdbx_strand_id
1 'polypeptide(L)'
;MQVFLYARFAFFLLILVASPAFSLPAFPGAEGFGSETPGGRGGDVLCVTSLDDDGSAGTFRWAVDQIGPRIVVFKTGGIVTLDRPMDIENPYITIAGQTAPGDGICLKGGRIAVRTHDVIVRGMRVRVGDAEGTDVSVRDGIAVLGMSDSVYNVVIDHCSFSWAIDENASMNYTRNSDITFQWCIFSEGLLESIHHEGELHAMGLLLSGTAKNVSLHHCLFAHNYSRNPMVNADGLSLEMINNVIYNWQADGTTFTGTGNIHTANIIGNCYRVGPQSDSTHKRIKAFYIRDKDPDGSSFYLHDNLGPTRPDDSYDEWDIVLYRDGDDKLEQFKSAAPVFAGSGITAQSAADAYGSVLSYAGALAPARDAVDDRVARQVIDGNGHIIDSQDEVGGWPVYASGPAPADADNDGMPDAWETARDLSPENDGDAAADRDSDGYTNIEEYINSLFPAQPDTTVGFSPEPDPPPPPATSLDGVTLVRFEGATANTASLRTAAEGDSAYPDRPYVLARVPASCEGAVTVFYPNDDKSNTADTFMVLATGHDARIRVAYDGRASSLPDWLAEWDATRDTVIGNGYPDDDTCVYPVYETAVDAGDTMVLGGNRAGNESDDASLALFVSYLVFVDPAAGSALKRLVPPAQAEPALRLDHTARALRITHVPPGSRIGIYTLTGAHLCSATAATGMTLVTLGTLPAVAVVVRVTSPGGSVLVRQVMALP
;
A
#
# COMPACT_ATOMS: atom_id res chain seq x y z
N MET A 1 3.60 -75.74 -48.22
CA MET A 1 2.54 -76.42 -47.45
C MET A 1 2.67 -75.96 -46.01
N GLN A 2 1.77 -75.06 -45.57
CA GLN A 2 1.43 -74.69 -44.19
C GLN A 2 2.56 -74.16 -43.25
N VAL A 3 2.43 -73.18 -42.35
CA VAL A 3 1.46 -72.12 -41.97
C VAL A 3 2.04 -71.51 -40.64
N PHE A 4 1.71 -70.24 -40.31
CA PHE A 4 1.88 -69.55 -38.99
C PHE A 4 3.31 -69.04 -38.60
N LEU A 5 3.57 -67.90 -37.93
CA LEU A 5 2.73 -67.00 -37.11
C LEU A 5 3.46 -65.67 -36.73
N TYR A 6 2.69 -64.58 -36.63
CA TYR A 6 2.83 -63.30 -35.88
C TYR A 6 4.05 -62.36 -36.04
N ALA A 7 3.79 -61.23 -36.72
CA ALA A 7 4.45 -59.94 -36.54
C ALA A 7 4.00 -59.28 -35.22
N ARG A 8 4.94 -58.77 -34.42
CA ARG A 8 4.68 -57.84 -33.32
C ARG A 8 5.06 -56.44 -33.78
N PHE A 9 4.06 -55.65 -34.17
CA PHE A 9 4.17 -54.19 -34.21
C PHE A 9 4.10 -53.68 -32.78
N ALA A 10 5.16 -53.04 -32.30
CA ALA A 10 5.11 -52.26 -31.07
C ALA A 10 4.41 -50.93 -31.40
N PHE A 11 3.16 -50.78 -30.95
CA PHE A 11 2.48 -49.51 -30.89
C PHE A 11 3.17 -48.66 -29.81
N PHE A 12 3.92 -47.64 -30.22
CA PHE A 12 4.29 -46.56 -29.31
C PHE A 12 3.02 -45.73 -29.06
N LEU A 13 2.42 -45.93 -27.89
CA LEU A 13 1.36 -45.07 -27.37
C LEU A 13 2.03 -43.74 -27.02
N LEU A 14 1.88 -42.73 -27.89
CA LEU A 14 2.22 -41.36 -27.56
C LEU A 14 1.20 -40.91 -26.50
N ILE A 15 1.58 -40.98 -25.22
CA ILE A 15 0.83 -40.30 -24.16
C ILE A 15 1.07 -38.81 -24.39
N LEU A 16 0.13 -38.16 -25.07
CA LEU A 16 -0.04 -36.71 -24.98
C LEU A 16 -0.34 -36.43 -23.51
N VAL A 17 0.69 -36.05 -22.76
CA VAL A 17 0.50 -35.32 -21.53
C VAL A 17 -0.08 -33.99 -21.97
N ALA A 18 -1.41 -33.87 -21.91
CA ALA A 18 -2.05 -32.57 -21.97
C ALA A 18 -1.44 -31.78 -20.80
N SER A 19 -0.58 -30.82 -21.13
CA SER A 19 -0.26 -29.78 -20.16
C SER A 19 -1.59 -29.12 -19.81
N PRO A 20 -1.88 -28.82 -18.54
CA PRO A 20 -3.04 -27.99 -18.24
C PRO A 20 -2.89 -26.73 -19.09
N ALA A 21 -3.83 -26.48 -19.99
CA ALA A 21 -3.91 -25.19 -20.63
C ALA A 21 -4.16 -24.22 -19.48
N PHE A 22 -3.21 -23.34 -19.18
CA PHE A 22 -3.50 -22.18 -18.35
C PHE A 22 -4.63 -21.44 -19.07
N SER A 23 -5.77 -21.29 -18.39
CA SER A 23 -6.90 -20.52 -18.93
C SER A 23 -6.43 -19.08 -19.08
N LEU A 24 -6.72 -18.46 -20.23
CA LEU A 24 -6.34 -17.07 -20.49
C LEU A 24 -7.22 -16.17 -19.61
N PRO A 25 -6.64 -15.33 -18.73
CA PRO A 25 -7.43 -14.39 -17.94
C PRO A 25 -8.27 -13.44 -18.81
N ALA A 26 -9.25 -12.80 -18.19
CA ALA A 26 -10.11 -11.80 -18.81
C ALA A 26 -9.27 -10.62 -19.32
N PHE A 27 -8.24 -10.26 -18.55
CA PHE A 27 -7.18 -9.32 -18.87
C PHE A 27 -6.00 -9.56 -17.92
N PRO A 28 -4.78 -9.08 -18.23
CA PRO A 28 -3.66 -9.13 -17.30
C PRO A 28 -4.02 -8.44 -15.97
N GLY A 29 -3.93 -9.18 -14.86
CA GLY A 29 -4.33 -8.70 -13.52
C GLY A 29 -5.79 -8.95 -13.13
N ALA A 30 -6.57 -9.66 -13.94
CA ALA A 30 -7.87 -10.19 -13.51
C ALA A 30 -7.66 -11.37 -12.56
N GLU A 31 -8.25 -11.31 -11.36
CA GLU A 31 -8.26 -12.40 -10.39
C GLU A 31 -9.70 -12.68 -9.91
N GLY A 32 -9.88 -13.68 -9.04
CA GLY A 32 -11.21 -14.07 -8.59
C GLY A 32 -11.91 -15.09 -9.49
N PHE A 33 -13.11 -15.49 -9.11
CA PHE A 33 -13.88 -16.52 -9.81
C PHE A 33 -14.36 -16.09 -11.21
N GLY A 34 -14.53 -14.79 -11.44
CA GLY A 34 -14.83 -14.25 -12.77
C GLY A 34 -13.60 -14.07 -13.67
N SER A 35 -12.38 -14.36 -13.18
CA SER A 35 -11.12 -13.97 -13.84
C SER A 35 -10.90 -14.57 -15.23
N GLU A 36 -11.61 -15.64 -15.60
CA GLU A 36 -11.51 -16.27 -16.93
C GLU A 36 -12.58 -15.78 -17.91
N THR A 37 -13.31 -14.72 -17.57
CA THR A 37 -14.39 -14.17 -18.40
C THR A 37 -13.84 -13.70 -19.76
N PRO A 38 -14.33 -14.21 -20.91
CA PRO A 38 -13.85 -13.80 -22.22
C PRO A 38 -14.31 -12.40 -22.65
N GLY A 39 -15.40 -11.89 -22.07
CA GLY A 39 -15.98 -10.60 -22.44
C GLY A 39 -16.25 -10.50 -23.95
N GLY A 40 -15.90 -9.36 -24.54
CA GLY A 40 -16.05 -9.07 -25.97
C GLY A 40 -14.92 -9.53 -26.88
N ARG A 41 -13.95 -10.33 -26.40
CA ARG A 41 -12.74 -10.73 -27.14
C ARG A 41 -13.03 -11.23 -28.55
N GLY A 42 -12.31 -10.69 -29.53
CA GLY A 42 -12.44 -11.05 -30.96
C GLY A 42 -13.75 -10.58 -31.61
N GLY A 43 -14.53 -9.76 -30.92
CA GLY A 43 -15.78 -9.19 -31.40
C GLY A 43 -15.63 -7.83 -32.09
N ASP A 44 -16.77 -7.19 -32.36
CA ASP A 44 -16.81 -5.86 -32.97
C ASP A 44 -16.33 -4.79 -31.96
N VAL A 45 -15.58 -3.80 -32.42
CA VAL A 45 -15.25 -2.62 -31.61
C VAL A 45 -16.27 -1.52 -31.84
N LEU A 46 -16.97 -1.11 -30.79
CA LEU A 46 -18.04 -0.12 -30.83
C LEU A 46 -17.61 1.17 -30.14
N CYS A 47 -17.37 2.21 -30.93
CA CYS A 47 -16.96 3.52 -30.44
C CYS A 47 -18.17 4.38 -30.01
N VAL A 48 -18.23 4.73 -28.73
CA VAL A 48 -19.16 5.72 -28.18
C VAL A 48 -18.63 7.13 -28.48
N THR A 49 -19.39 7.91 -29.24
CA THR A 49 -19.03 9.26 -29.70
C THR A 49 -20.04 10.33 -29.24
N SER A 50 -21.17 9.93 -28.66
CA SER A 50 -22.18 10.82 -28.07
C SER A 50 -22.44 10.48 -26.61
N LEU A 51 -22.74 11.51 -25.82
CA LEU A 51 -23.18 11.41 -24.43
C LEU A 51 -24.71 11.29 -24.29
N ASP A 52 -25.44 11.34 -25.41
CA ASP A 52 -26.89 11.13 -25.43
C ASP A 52 -27.24 9.67 -25.09
N ASP A 53 -28.44 9.46 -24.55
CA ASP A 53 -28.95 8.15 -24.14
C ASP A 53 -30.15 7.67 -24.99
N ASP A 54 -30.27 8.21 -26.21
CA ASP A 54 -31.45 8.04 -27.07
C ASP A 54 -31.47 6.71 -27.88
N GLY A 55 -30.42 5.89 -27.75
CA GLY A 55 -30.25 4.63 -28.47
C GLY A 55 -29.82 4.77 -29.93
N SER A 56 -29.48 5.98 -30.39
CA SER A 56 -28.90 6.19 -31.72
C SER A 56 -27.45 5.69 -31.80
N ALA A 57 -27.00 5.35 -33.01
CA ALA A 57 -25.64 4.84 -33.22
C ALA A 57 -24.58 5.83 -32.71
N GLY A 58 -23.57 5.32 -32.00
CA GLY A 58 -22.56 6.13 -31.31
C GLY A 58 -22.91 6.53 -29.88
N THR A 59 -24.09 6.22 -29.37
CA THR A 59 -24.41 6.33 -27.92
C THR A 59 -23.96 5.08 -27.16
N PHE A 60 -23.73 5.22 -25.85
CA PHE A 60 -23.41 4.08 -24.98
C PHE A 60 -24.55 3.05 -24.96
N ARG A 61 -25.81 3.51 -24.92
CA ARG A 61 -26.99 2.65 -24.99
C ARG A 61 -27.01 1.78 -26.24
N TRP A 62 -26.77 2.39 -27.40
CA TRP A 62 -26.72 1.65 -28.65
C TRP A 62 -25.66 0.54 -28.63
N ALA A 63 -24.46 0.84 -28.10
CA ALA A 63 -23.37 -0.13 -28.02
C ALA A 63 -23.69 -1.31 -27.09
N VAL A 64 -24.31 -1.03 -25.92
CA VAL A 64 -24.77 -2.06 -24.98
C VAL A 64 -25.87 -2.94 -25.59
N ASP A 65 -26.80 -2.35 -26.33
CA ASP A 65 -27.93 -3.04 -26.95
C ASP A 65 -27.54 -3.89 -28.19
N GLN A 66 -26.30 -3.80 -28.69
CA GLN A 66 -25.86 -4.64 -29.82
C GLN A 66 -25.75 -6.13 -29.44
N ILE A 67 -25.89 -6.99 -30.45
CA ILE A 67 -25.85 -8.45 -30.32
C ILE A 67 -24.52 -8.98 -30.84
N GLY A 68 -23.94 -9.93 -30.12
CA GLY A 68 -22.68 -10.59 -30.47
C GLY A 68 -21.51 -10.09 -29.62
N PRO A 69 -20.36 -10.77 -29.71
CA PRO A 69 -19.12 -10.34 -29.05
C PRO A 69 -18.78 -8.91 -29.43
N ARG A 70 -18.53 -8.05 -28.43
CA ARG A 70 -18.23 -6.64 -28.67
C ARG A 70 -17.42 -5.98 -27.58
N ILE A 71 -16.52 -5.08 -27.96
CA ILE A 71 -15.74 -4.24 -27.07
C ILE A 71 -16.21 -2.81 -27.24
N VAL A 72 -16.73 -2.22 -26.17
CA VAL A 72 -17.23 -0.84 -26.14
C VAL A 72 -16.11 0.08 -25.65
N VAL A 73 -15.71 1.02 -26.50
CA VAL A 73 -14.71 2.05 -26.21
C VAL A 73 -15.33 3.44 -26.33
N PHE A 74 -14.77 4.43 -25.64
CA PHE A 74 -15.29 5.79 -25.56
C PHE A 74 -14.37 6.77 -26.26
N LYS A 75 -14.87 7.41 -27.34
CA LYS A 75 -14.26 8.55 -28.02
C LYS A 75 -14.81 9.89 -27.51
N THR A 76 -15.52 9.88 -26.38
CA THR A 76 -16.01 11.08 -25.69
C THR A 76 -16.02 10.84 -24.19
N GLY A 77 -15.53 11.82 -23.42
CA GLY A 77 -15.66 11.86 -21.97
C GLY A 77 -16.82 12.76 -21.55
N GLY A 78 -17.38 12.53 -20.38
CA GLY A 78 -18.50 13.34 -19.88
C GLY A 78 -19.48 12.58 -19.00
N ILE A 79 -20.64 13.21 -18.81
CA ILE A 79 -21.76 12.62 -18.09
C ILE A 79 -22.82 12.16 -19.10
N VAL A 80 -23.15 10.87 -19.08
CA VAL A 80 -24.34 10.31 -19.74
C VAL A 80 -25.47 10.33 -18.73
N THR A 81 -26.51 11.13 -19.00
CA THR A 81 -27.72 11.14 -18.17
C THR A 81 -28.67 10.08 -18.69
N LEU A 82 -29.02 9.10 -17.84
CA LEU A 82 -29.81 7.96 -18.25
C LEU A 82 -31.31 8.30 -18.28
N ASP A 83 -31.95 8.08 -19.44
CA ASP A 83 -33.39 8.17 -19.64
C ASP A 83 -34.13 6.95 -19.06
N ARG A 84 -33.45 5.79 -19.06
CA ARG A 84 -33.91 4.51 -18.49
C ARG A 84 -32.74 3.73 -17.91
N PRO A 85 -32.96 2.73 -17.04
CA PRO A 85 -31.88 1.84 -16.58
C PRO A 85 -31.06 1.27 -17.74
N MET A 86 -29.75 1.15 -17.55
CA MET A 86 -28.83 0.58 -18.53
C MET A 86 -28.70 -0.93 -18.29
N ASP A 87 -29.58 -1.71 -18.90
CA ASP A 87 -29.59 -3.17 -18.75
C ASP A 87 -28.72 -3.83 -19.84
N ILE A 88 -27.68 -4.57 -19.43
CA ILE A 88 -26.82 -5.38 -20.29
C ILE A 88 -27.46 -6.76 -20.45
N GLU A 89 -28.17 -6.95 -21.55
CA GLU A 89 -28.93 -8.19 -21.82
C GLU A 89 -28.24 -9.12 -22.84
N ASN A 90 -27.38 -8.58 -23.70
CA ASN A 90 -26.66 -9.36 -24.70
C ASN A 90 -25.25 -9.74 -24.20
N PRO A 91 -24.89 -11.04 -24.16
CA PRO A 91 -23.62 -11.52 -23.59
C PRO A 91 -22.41 -11.16 -24.45
N TYR A 92 -21.22 -11.54 -23.98
CA TYR A 92 -19.93 -11.33 -24.64
C TYR A 92 -19.63 -9.85 -24.88
N ILE A 93 -19.52 -9.09 -23.78
CA ILE A 93 -19.27 -7.65 -23.85
C ILE A 93 -18.16 -7.23 -22.90
N THR A 94 -17.24 -6.42 -23.41
CA THR A 94 -16.28 -5.67 -22.61
C THR A 94 -16.62 -4.19 -22.70
N ILE A 95 -16.86 -3.52 -21.57
CA ILE A 95 -17.07 -2.08 -21.48
C ILE A 95 -15.81 -1.46 -20.89
N ALA A 96 -15.06 -0.72 -21.71
CA ALA A 96 -13.76 -0.16 -21.36
C ALA A 96 -13.85 1.36 -21.10
N GLY A 97 -14.44 1.75 -19.96
CA GLY A 97 -14.62 3.15 -19.54
C GLY A 97 -13.32 3.94 -19.47
N GLN A 98 -12.19 3.27 -19.21
CA GLN A 98 -10.86 3.88 -19.16
C GLN A 98 -10.38 4.48 -20.49
N THR A 99 -11.04 4.16 -21.60
CA THR A 99 -10.74 4.75 -22.92
C THR A 99 -11.29 6.16 -23.10
N ALA A 100 -12.23 6.58 -22.24
CA ALA A 100 -12.86 7.90 -22.34
C ALA A 100 -11.83 9.04 -22.17
N PRO A 101 -11.78 10.02 -23.08
CA PRO A 101 -10.87 11.15 -22.97
C PRO A 101 -11.22 12.10 -21.82
N GLY A 102 -10.35 13.08 -21.59
CA GLY A 102 -10.59 14.17 -20.64
C GLY A 102 -10.64 13.68 -19.20
N ASP A 103 -11.77 13.91 -18.51
CA ASP A 103 -11.99 13.48 -17.12
C ASP A 103 -12.63 12.08 -17.03
N GLY A 104 -12.81 11.38 -18.16
CA GLY A 104 -13.42 10.04 -18.23
C GLY A 104 -14.94 10.07 -18.42
N ILE A 105 -15.61 8.96 -18.11
CA ILE A 105 -17.06 8.77 -18.34
C ILE A 105 -17.80 8.49 -17.04
N CYS A 106 -18.99 9.10 -16.88
CA CYS A 106 -19.86 8.92 -15.73
C CYS A 106 -21.32 8.72 -16.17
N LEU A 107 -21.99 7.73 -15.59
CA LEU A 107 -23.45 7.59 -15.70
C LEU A 107 -24.14 8.35 -14.57
N LYS A 108 -25.26 9.00 -14.88
CA LYS A 108 -26.05 9.81 -13.94
C LYS A 108 -27.53 9.43 -14.01
N GLY A 109 -28.20 9.50 -12.85
CA GLY A 109 -29.67 9.46 -12.77
C GLY A 109 -30.29 8.08 -12.85
N GLY A 110 -29.51 7.01 -13.02
CA GLY A 110 -30.00 5.64 -13.04
C GLY A 110 -28.88 4.63 -12.88
N ARG A 111 -29.28 3.35 -12.74
CA ARG A 111 -28.36 2.22 -12.59
C ARG A 111 -27.81 1.71 -13.93
N ILE A 112 -26.74 0.94 -13.84
CA ILE A 112 -26.36 -0.10 -14.82
C ILE A 112 -26.65 -1.49 -14.23
N ALA A 113 -27.10 -2.44 -15.05
CA ALA A 113 -27.39 -3.79 -14.58
C ALA A 113 -26.87 -4.87 -15.54
N VAL A 114 -26.17 -5.86 -15.01
CA VAL A 114 -25.78 -7.09 -15.72
C VAL A 114 -26.91 -8.10 -15.59
N ARG A 115 -27.49 -8.50 -16.73
CA ARG A 115 -28.62 -9.45 -16.80
C ARG A 115 -28.31 -10.68 -17.66
N THR A 116 -27.04 -10.86 -18.00
CA THR A 116 -26.52 -11.87 -18.93
C THR A 116 -25.14 -12.37 -18.48
N HIS A 117 -24.47 -13.18 -19.29
CA HIS A 117 -23.18 -13.78 -18.97
C HIS A 117 -22.04 -13.27 -19.86
N ASP A 118 -20.80 -13.58 -19.48
CA ASP A 118 -19.57 -13.18 -20.17
C ASP A 118 -19.44 -11.65 -20.32
N VAL A 119 -19.46 -10.94 -19.18
CA VAL A 119 -19.50 -9.47 -19.11
C VAL A 119 -18.30 -8.92 -18.35
N ILE A 120 -17.56 -8.00 -18.96
CA ILE A 120 -16.49 -7.24 -18.32
C ILE A 120 -16.88 -5.75 -18.30
N VAL A 121 -16.82 -5.11 -17.13
CA VAL A 121 -17.03 -3.67 -16.97
C VAL A 121 -15.83 -3.06 -16.25
N ARG A 122 -15.17 -2.10 -16.91
CA ARG A 122 -13.94 -1.48 -16.38
C ARG A 122 -13.96 0.03 -16.46
N GLY A 123 -13.36 0.70 -15.47
CA GLY A 123 -13.09 2.14 -15.53
C GLY A 123 -14.34 3.04 -15.57
N MET A 124 -15.52 2.50 -15.21
CA MET A 124 -16.78 3.23 -15.27
C MET A 124 -17.07 3.93 -13.94
N ARG A 125 -17.71 5.11 -14.00
CA ARG A 125 -18.31 5.75 -12.84
C ARG A 125 -19.83 5.74 -12.97
N VAL A 126 -20.52 5.43 -11.88
CA VAL A 126 -21.97 5.56 -11.78
C VAL A 126 -22.30 6.36 -10.54
N ARG A 127 -22.82 7.57 -10.77
CA ARG A 127 -23.18 8.54 -9.74
C ARG A 127 -24.67 8.79 -9.86
N VAL A 128 -25.47 7.99 -9.17
CA VAL A 128 -26.92 7.89 -9.43
C VAL A 128 -27.62 9.19 -9.03
N GLY A 129 -27.49 9.58 -7.77
CA GLY A 129 -28.03 10.80 -7.18
C GLY A 129 -29.55 10.84 -7.03
N ASP A 130 -30.01 11.83 -6.27
CA ASP A 130 -31.42 12.06 -5.95
C ASP A 130 -32.13 13.08 -6.86
N ALA A 131 -31.40 13.61 -7.84
CA ALA A 131 -31.95 14.51 -8.87
C ALA A 131 -32.90 13.77 -9.84
N GLU A 132 -33.40 14.47 -10.86
CA GLU A 132 -34.20 13.85 -11.93
C GLU A 132 -33.43 12.71 -12.61
N GLY A 133 -34.15 11.63 -12.94
CA GLY A 133 -33.56 10.39 -13.46
C GLY A 133 -34.61 9.27 -13.53
N THR A 134 -34.16 8.02 -13.56
CA THR A 134 -35.00 6.82 -13.69
C THR A 134 -35.90 6.61 -12.47
N ASP A 135 -36.78 5.60 -12.52
CA ASP A 135 -37.60 5.17 -11.38
C ASP A 135 -36.71 4.96 -10.14
N VAL A 136 -37.15 5.52 -9.02
CA VAL A 136 -36.40 5.57 -7.76
C VAL A 136 -36.25 4.18 -7.12
N SER A 137 -37.17 3.26 -7.39
CA SER A 137 -37.13 1.87 -6.89
C SER A 137 -36.05 0.99 -7.54
N VAL A 138 -35.32 1.54 -8.51
CA VAL A 138 -34.31 0.81 -9.29
C VAL A 138 -32.98 1.58 -9.39
N ARG A 139 -32.78 2.56 -8.51
CA ARG A 139 -31.61 3.45 -8.48
C ARG A 139 -30.45 2.90 -7.65
N ASP A 140 -30.06 1.68 -7.99
CA ASP A 140 -28.76 1.13 -7.60
C ASP A 140 -27.63 1.82 -8.38
N GLY A 141 -26.39 1.71 -7.93
CA GLY A 141 -25.23 2.02 -8.77
C GLY A 141 -25.07 0.95 -9.86
N ILE A 142 -24.72 -0.27 -9.45
CA ILE A 142 -24.65 -1.45 -10.33
C ILE A 142 -25.43 -2.63 -9.77
N ALA A 143 -26.15 -3.35 -10.63
CA ALA A 143 -26.88 -4.56 -10.24
C ALA A 143 -26.45 -5.79 -11.05
N VAL A 144 -26.36 -6.96 -10.42
CA VAL A 144 -26.21 -8.27 -11.06
C VAL A 144 -27.49 -9.07 -10.82
N LEU A 145 -28.30 -9.25 -11.86
CA LEU A 145 -29.70 -9.66 -11.73
C LEU A 145 -29.99 -10.99 -12.43
N GLY A 146 -29.72 -12.12 -11.75
CA GLY A 146 -29.96 -13.47 -12.28
C GLY A 146 -31.44 -13.88 -12.32
N MET A 147 -32.04 -13.97 -13.50
CA MET A 147 -33.46 -14.34 -13.64
C MET A 147 -33.65 -15.76 -14.18
N SER A 148 -34.55 -15.96 -15.15
CA SER A 148 -34.81 -17.23 -15.83
C SER A 148 -33.53 -17.81 -16.45
N ASP A 149 -32.67 -16.93 -16.92
CA ASP A 149 -31.31 -17.21 -17.40
C ASP A 149 -30.31 -16.94 -16.28
N SER A 150 -29.29 -17.80 -16.16
CA SER A 150 -28.22 -17.63 -15.19
C SER A 150 -27.30 -16.47 -15.60
N VAL A 151 -26.86 -15.67 -14.63
CA VAL A 151 -25.80 -14.67 -14.83
C VAL A 151 -24.49 -15.27 -14.33
N TYR A 152 -23.49 -15.35 -15.21
CA TYR A 152 -22.19 -15.92 -14.86
C TYR A 152 -21.06 -15.35 -15.69
N ASN A 153 -19.81 -15.57 -15.26
CA ASN A 153 -18.60 -15.00 -15.88
C ASN A 153 -18.72 -13.47 -15.97
N VAL A 154 -18.61 -12.81 -14.82
CA VAL A 154 -18.71 -11.35 -14.72
C VAL A 154 -17.49 -10.80 -14.00
N VAL A 155 -16.86 -9.78 -14.58
CA VAL A 155 -15.80 -9.00 -13.92
C VAL A 155 -16.19 -7.53 -13.91
N ILE A 156 -16.23 -6.94 -12.72
CA ILE A 156 -16.41 -5.50 -12.51
C ILE A 156 -15.12 -5.01 -11.85
N ASP A 157 -14.31 -4.28 -12.61
CA ASP A 157 -12.95 -3.90 -12.25
C ASP A 157 -12.76 -2.37 -12.31
N HIS A 158 -12.09 -1.77 -11.33
CA HIS A 158 -11.77 -0.33 -11.35
C HIS A 158 -12.99 0.56 -11.65
N CYS A 159 -14.14 0.25 -11.06
CA CYS A 159 -15.36 1.06 -11.21
C CYS A 159 -15.69 1.79 -9.91
N SER A 160 -16.35 2.94 -10.02
CA SER A 160 -16.77 3.74 -8.86
C SER A 160 -18.29 3.92 -8.84
N PHE A 161 -18.91 3.51 -7.75
CA PHE A 161 -20.36 3.56 -7.55
C PHE A 161 -20.65 4.43 -6.32
N SER A 162 -21.43 5.49 -6.52
CA SER A 162 -21.81 6.40 -5.44
C SER A 162 -23.21 6.96 -5.59
N TRP A 163 -23.72 7.47 -4.47
CA TRP A 163 -24.98 8.21 -4.40
C TRP A 163 -26.18 7.40 -4.89
N ALA A 164 -26.12 6.07 -4.76
CA ALA A 164 -27.27 5.22 -4.99
C ALA A 164 -28.38 5.55 -3.97
N ILE A 165 -29.62 5.35 -4.42
CA ILE A 165 -30.80 5.52 -3.56
C ILE A 165 -31.11 4.23 -2.80
N ASP A 166 -30.93 3.08 -3.45
CA ASP A 166 -31.07 1.75 -2.84
C ASP A 166 -29.67 1.22 -2.51
N GLU A 167 -28.98 0.48 -3.38
CA GLU A 167 -27.58 0.07 -3.13
C GLU A 167 -26.55 0.61 -4.11
N ASN A 168 -25.36 1.00 -3.63
CA ASN A 168 -24.24 1.31 -4.53
C ASN A 168 -23.92 0.11 -5.43
N ALA A 169 -24.07 -1.11 -4.92
CA ALA A 169 -24.12 -2.30 -5.73
C ALA A 169 -25.07 -3.37 -5.17
N SER A 170 -25.64 -4.18 -6.06
CA SER A 170 -26.51 -5.27 -5.67
C SER A 170 -26.28 -6.52 -6.53
N MET A 171 -26.45 -7.68 -5.93
CA MET A 171 -26.58 -8.96 -6.63
C MET A 171 -27.83 -9.61 -6.09
N ASN A 172 -28.79 -9.88 -6.96
CA ASN A 172 -30.12 -10.31 -6.58
C ASN A 172 -30.60 -11.49 -7.41
N TYR A 173 -31.71 -12.08 -6.96
CA TYR A 173 -32.40 -13.20 -7.60
C TYR A 173 -31.55 -14.48 -7.64
N THR A 174 -31.67 -15.34 -8.65
CA THR A 174 -31.20 -16.74 -8.55
C THR A 174 -30.21 -17.13 -9.63
N ARG A 175 -29.28 -18.03 -9.26
CA ARG A 175 -28.30 -18.67 -10.16
C ARG A 175 -27.24 -17.73 -10.71
N ASN A 176 -26.76 -16.83 -9.85
CA ASN A 176 -25.57 -16.04 -10.13
C ASN A 176 -24.31 -16.90 -9.87
N SER A 177 -23.31 -16.93 -10.76
CA SER A 177 -22.04 -17.59 -10.44
C SER A 177 -20.81 -17.00 -11.11
N ASP A 178 -19.64 -17.19 -10.52
CA ASP A 178 -18.36 -16.84 -11.15
C ASP A 178 -18.26 -15.34 -11.43
N ILE A 179 -18.38 -14.56 -10.35
CA ILE A 179 -18.48 -13.10 -10.37
C ILE A 179 -17.33 -12.51 -9.55
N THR A 180 -16.57 -11.59 -10.14
CA THR A 180 -15.54 -10.80 -9.46
C THR A 180 -15.92 -9.33 -9.42
N PHE A 181 -15.87 -8.73 -8.23
CA PHE A 181 -15.69 -7.30 -8.05
C PHE A 181 -14.26 -7.06 -7.58
N GLN A 182 -13.46 -6.32 -8.36
CA GLN A 182 -12.07 -6.03 -8.01
C GLN A 182 -11.76 -4.54 -8.14
N TRP A 183 -10.95 -4.00 -7.22
CA TRP A 183 -10.49 -2.61 -7.27
C TRP A 183 -11.63 -1.59 -7.43
N CYS A 184 -12.81 -1.83 -6.88
CA CYS A 184 -13.97 -0.93 -7.02
C CYS A 184 -14.13 -0.01 -5.80
N ILE A 185 -14.78 1.14 -5.99
CA ILE A 185 -15.24 2.01 -4.90
C ILE A 185 -16.77 1.92 -4.78
N PHE A 186 -17.26 1.66 -3.58
CA PHE A 186 -18.68 1.72 -3.21
C PHE A 186 -18.84 2.73 -2.07
N SER A 187 -19.28 3.94 -2.37
CA SER A 187 -19.26 5.02 -1.38
C SER A 187 -20.48 5.92 -1.37
N GLU A 188 -20.76 6.52 -0.22
CA GLU A 188 -21.75 7.59 -0.10
C GLU A 188 -23.13 7.18 -0.65
N GLY A 189 -23.67 6.02 -0.26
CA GLY A 189 -25.11 5.76 -0.43
C GLY A 189 -25.94 6.87 0.26
N LEU A 190 -27.11 7.21 -0.26
CA LEU A 190 -27.87 8.36 0.22
C LEU A 190 -28.84 7.99 1.36
N LEU A 191 -28.61 8.53 2.57
CA LEU A 191 -29.22 8.06 3.81
C LEU A 191 -30.69 8.45 3.99
N GLU A 192 -31.00 9.73 4.23
CA GLU A 192 -32.35 10.27 4.35
C GLU A 192 -32.78 10.97 3.05
N SER A 193 -32.77 10.22 1.96
CA SER A 193 -33.05 10.74 0.62
C SER A 193 -34.45 10.36 0.11
N ILE A 194 -34.58 10.13 -1.18
CA ILE A 194 -35.84 9.83 -1.87
C ILE A 194 -36.20 8.34 -1.88
N HIS A 195 -35.57 7.49 -1.06
CA HIS A 195 -35.82 6.05 -1.05
C HIS A 195 -37.32 5.73 -0.84
N HIS A 196 -37.86 4.88 -1.71
CA HIS A 196 -39.30 4.65 -1.83
C HIS A 196 -39.95 4.00 -0.60
N GLU A 197 -39.17 3.32 0.24
CA GLU A 197 -39.64 2.74 1.51
C GLU A 197 -39.59 3.74 2.69
N GLY A 198 -38.97 4.91 2.52
CA GLY A 198 -38.91 5.96 3.54
C GLY A 198 -38.04 5.61 4.77
N GLU A 199 -37.14 4.64 4.64
CA GLU A 199 -36.19 4.21 5.66
C GLU A 199 -34.79 4.81 5.43
N LEU A 200 -33.92 4.76 6.45
CA LEU A 200 -32.50 5.10 6.33
C LEU A 200 -31.82 4.14 5.35
N HIS A 201 -31.39 4.62 4.17
CA HIS A 201 -31.02 3.74 3.06
C HIS A 201 -29.71 4.14 2.34
N ALA A 202 -28.59 4.20 3.07
CA ALA A 202 -27.25 4.38 2.49
C ALA A 202 -26.47 3.05 2.45
N MET A 203 -26.59 2.26 1.37
CA MET A 203 -26.07 0.89 1.35
C MET A 203 -24.89 0.68 0.40
N GLY A 204 -23.90 -0.10 0.83
CA GLY A 204 -22.72 -0.46 0.03
C GLY A 204 -23.01 -1.50 -1.05
N LEU A 205 -22.92 -2.77 -0.70
CA LEU A 205 -23.16 -3.94 -1.55
C LEU A 205 -24.09 -4.95 -0.87
N LEU A 206 -25.23 -5.27 -1.51
CA LEU A 206 -26.10 -6.40 -1.12
C LEU A 206 -25.82 -7.62 -2.00
N LEU A 207 -25.54 -8.77 -1.39
CA LEU A 207 -25.48 -10.08 -2.06
C LEU A 207 -26.66 -10.92 -1.60
N SER A 208 -27.71 -11.05 -2.41
CA SER A 208 -28.95 -11.76 -2.04
C SER A 208 -29.34 -12.85 -3.05
N GLY A 209 -30.29 -13.71 -2.62
CA GLY A 209 -30.89 -14.72 -3.48
C GLY A 209 -30.07 -16.02 -3.53
N THR A 210 -29.68 -16.51 -4.71
CA THR A 210 -28.78 -17.67 -4.82
C THR A 210 -27.60 -17.34 -5.72
N ALA A 211 -26.41 -17.54 -5.16
CA ALA A 211 -25.16 -17.27 -5.85
C ALA A 211 -24.08 -18.29 -5.47
N LYS A 212 -23.05 -18.42 -6.29
CA LYS A 212 -21.91 -19.29 -6.00
C LYS A 212 -20.64 -18.68 -6.59
N ASN A 213 -19.47 -18.91 -5.99
CA ASN A 213 -18.19 -18.45 -6.54
C ASN A 213 -18.18 -16.94 -6.78
N VAL A 214 -18.26 -16.17 -5.69
CA VAL A 214 -18.20 -14.71 -5.74
C VAL A 214 -16.91 -14.24 -5.10
N SER A 215 -16.19 -13.38 -5.80
CA SER A 215 -14.96 -12.75 -5.32
C SER A 215 -15.19 -11.25 -5.15
N LEU A 216 -14.83 -10.73 -3.98
CA LEU A 216 -14.80 -9.32 -3.68
C LEU A 216 -13.41 -9.00 -3.16
N HIS A 217 -12.57 -8.33 -3.95
CA HIS A 217 -11.21 -8.04 -3.51
C HIS A 217 -10.64 -6.69 -3.92
N HIS A 218 -9.79 -6.14 -3.04
CA HIS A 218 -9.20 -4.81 -3.19
C HIS A 218 -10.22 -3.67 -3.41
N CYS A 219 -11.45 -3.82 -2.90
CA CYS A 219 -12.47 -2.78 -3.00
C CYS A 219 -12.49 -1.85 -1.79
N LEU A 220 -12.90 -0.61 -2.01
CA LEU A 220 -13.16 0.39 -0.97
C LEU A 220 -14.66 0.53 -0.73
N PHE A 221 -15.08 0.38 0.52
CA PHE A 221 -16.40 0.73 1.02
C PHE A 221 -16.27 1.91 1.98
N ALA A 222 -16.92 3.04 1.70
CA ALA A 222 -16.75 4.23 2.52
C ALA A 222 -18.05 5.03 2.67
N HIS A 223 -18.32 5.53 3.87
CA HIS A 223 -19.45 6.45 4.12
C HIS A 223 -20.82 5.86 3.76
N ASN A 224 -21.00 4.56 4.00
CA ASN A 224 -22.30 3.89 3.87
C ASN A 224 -22.89 3.65 5.27
N TYR A 225 -24.21 3.65 5.40
CA TYR A 225 -24.87 3.26 6.64
C TYR A 225 -24.63 1.79 7.00
N SER A 226 -24.76 0.88 6.02
CA SER A 226 -24.60 -0.57 6.22
C SER A 226 -24.30 -1.29 4.90
N ARG A 227 -24.37 -2.63 4.93
CA ARG A 227 -24.18 -3.55 3.80
C ARG A 227 -22.81 -3.36 3.13
N ASN A 228 -21.70 -3.58 3.83
CA ASN A 228 -20.35 -3.44 3.25
C ASN A 228 -19.51 -4.73 3.26
N PRO A 229 -19.95 -5.84 2.62
CA PRO A 229 -21.27 -6.10 2.05
C PRO A 229 -22.25 -6.65 3.09
N MET A 230 -23.53 -6.74 2.73
CA MET A 230 -24.49 -7.63 3.38
C MET A 230 -24.73 -8.87 2.52
N VAL A 231 -24.57 -10.04 3.11
CA VAL A 231 -24.84 -11.34 2.51
C VAL A 231 -26.16 -11.88 3.04
N ASN A 232 -27.10 -12.09 2.13
CA ASN A 232 -28.41 -12.70 2.33
C ASN A 232 -28.71 -13.68 1.19
N ALA A 233 -27.69 -14.45 0.79
CA ALA A 233 -27.76 -15.38 -0.32
C ALA A 233 -27.57 -16.83 0.17
N ASP A 234 -28.41 -17.73 -0.30
CA ASP A 234 -28.31 -19.16 -0.02
C ASP A 234 -27.34 -19.86 -0.98
N GLY A 235 -26.56 -20.80 -0.45
CA GLY A 235 -25.59 -21.58 -1.21
C GLY A 235 -24.33 -20.81 -1.66
N LEU A 236 -24.10 -19.62 -1.09
CA LEU A 236 -22.98 -18.75 -1.45
C LEU A 236 -21.62 -19.31 -1.03
N SER A 237 -20.67 -19.28 -1.97
CA SER A 237 -19.23 -19.37 -1.71
C SER A 237 -18.61 -18.01 -2.01
N LEU A 238 -18.27 -17.27 -0.96
CA LEU A 238 -17.77 -15.90 -1.06
C LEU A 238 -16.33 -15.81 -0.57
N GLU A 239 -15.44 -15.29 -1.38
CA GLU A 239 -14.13 -14.83 -0.92
C GLU A 239 -14.10 -13.30 -0.85
N MET A 240 -13.82 -12.79 0.35
CA MET A 240 -13.64 -11.37 0.62
C MET A 240 -12.18 -11.13 0.99
N ILE A 241 -11.42 -10.56 0.08
CA ILE A 241 -9.96 -10.50 0.20
C ILE A 241 -9.48 -9.05 0.08
N ASN A 242 -8.71 -8.55 1.05
CA ASN A 242 -8.04 -7.25 0.93
C ASN A 242 -8.92 -6.03 0.66
N ASN A 243 -10.16 -6.01 1.17
CA ASN A 243 -11.03 -4.85 1.05
C ASN A 243 -10.80 -3.86 2.20
N VAL A 244 -11.06 -2.58 1.96
CA VAL A 244 -11.10 -1.53 2.98
C VAL A 244 -12.54 -1.14 3.23
N ILE A 245 -12.98 -1.22 4.48
CA ILE A 245 -14.33 -0.84 4.91
C ILE A 245 -14.20 0.29 5.93
N TYR A 246 -14.82 1.44 5.66
CA TYR A 246 -14.63 2.66 6.43
C TYR A 246 -15.93 3.40 6.76
N ASN A 247 -16.02 3.90 7.99
CA ASN A 247 -17.06 4.84 8.44
C ASN A 247 -18.50 4.34 8.23
N TRP A 248 -18.74 3.04 8.51
CA TRP A 248 -20.10 2.49 8.57
C TRP A 248 -20.83 2.96 9.82
N GLN A 249 -22.16 3.09 9.81
CA GLN A 249 -22.94 3.50 10.99
C GLN A 249 -23.62 2.33 11.71
N ALA A 250 -24.26 1.41 10.97
CA ALA A 250 -24.93 0.26 11.55
C ALA A 250 -23.99 -0.95 11.65
N ASP A 251 -23.62 -1.52 10.50
CA ASP A 251 -22.79 -2.72 10.42
C ASP A 251 -21.77 -2.56 9.28
N GLY A 252 -20.54 -3.05 9.48
CA GLY A 252 -19.53 -3.12 8.42
C GLY A 252 -19.94 -4.17 7.40
N THR A 253 -19.62 -5.43 7.68
CA THR A 253 -20.03 -6.61 6.93
C THR A 253 -21.10 -7.38 7.70
N THR A 254 -22.15 -7.85 7.02
CA THR A 254 -23.24 -8.61 7.66
C THR A 254 -23.55 -9.89 6.89
N PHE A 255 -23.76 -11.00 7.59
CA PHE A 255 -24.31 -12.25 7.04
C PHE A 255 -25.66 -12.51 7.67
N THR A 256 -26.69 -12.79 6.87
CA THR A 256 -28.06 -12.95 7.35
C THR A 256 -28.95 -13.79 6.42
N GLY A 257 -30.20 -14.01 6.82
CA GLY A 257 -31.18 -14.79 6.08
C GLY A 257 -31.48 -16.11 6.78
N THR A 258 -32.67 -16.21 7.38
CA THR A 258 -33.07 -17.41 8.14
C THR A 258 -33.13 -18.63 7.21
N GLY A 259 -32.24 -19.60 7.45
CA GLY A 259 -32.18 -20.85 6.70
C GLY A 259 -31.21 -20.87 5.53
N ASN A 260 -30.52 -19.77 5.24
CA ASN A 260 -29.47 -19.72 4.23
C ASN A 260 -28.17 -20.34 4.76
N ILE A 261 -27.47 -21.10 3.92
CA ILE A 261 -26.13 -21.61 4.24
C ILE A 261 -25.07 -20.66 3.67
N HIS A 262 -24.19 -20.16 4.54
CA HIS A 262 -23.12 -19.25 4.17
C HIS A 262 -21.75 -19.91 4.28
N THR A 263 -20.98 -19.93 3.20
CA THR A 263 -19.56 -20.29 3.25
C THR A 263 -18.70 -19.13 2.78
N ALA A 264 -17.76 -18.67 3.61
CA ALA A 264 -16.90 -17.55 3.24
C ALA A 264 -15.44 -17.67 3.70
N ASN A 265 -14.52 -17.30 2.81
CA ASN A 265 -13.12 -17.06 3.11
C ASN A 265 -12.92 -15.54 3.21
N ILE A 266 -12.55 -15.03 4.38
CA ILE A 266 -12.46 -13.60 4.67
C ILE A 266 -11.02 -13.33 5.09
N ILE A 267 -10.24 -12.70 4.21
CA ILE A 267 -8.78 -12.65 4.33
C ILE A 267 -8.26 -11.23 4.13
N GLY A 268 -7.40 -10.75 5.03
CA GLY A 268 -6.63 -9.52 4.79
C GLY A 268 -7.46 -8.24 4.66
N ASN A 269 -8.70 -8.20 5.17
CA ASN A 269 -9.56 -7.00 5.07
C ASN A 269 -9.25 -5.99 6.18
N CYS A 270 -9.35 -4.70 5.88
CA CYS A 270 -9.14 -3.61 6.83
C CYS A 270 -10.47 -2.90 7.15
N TYR A 271 -10.90 -2.97 8.40
CA TYR A 271 -12.09 -2.31 8.91
C TYR A 271 -11.70 -1.12 9.78
N ARG A 272 -12.03 0.10 9.35
CA ARG A 272 -11.72 1.33 10.09
C ARG A 272 -12.98 2.09 10.48
N VAL A 273 -13.10 2.39 11.76
CA VAL A 273 -14.16 3.26 12.26
C VAL A 273 -13.92 4.70 11.79
N GLY A 274 -15.00 5.41 11.47
CA GLY A 274 -14.98 6.83 11.16
C GLY A 274 -15.90 7.64 12.07
N PRO A 275 -16.08 8.95 11.80
CA PRO A 275 -16.86 9.85 12.65
C PRO A 275 -18.31 9.42 12.95
N GLN A 276 -18.94 8.63 12.08
CA GLN A 276 -20.31 8.15 12.26
C GLN A 276 -20.40 6.68 12.68
N SER A 277 -19.26 6.00 12.86
CA SER A 277 -19.26 4.65 13.40
C SER A 277 -19.67 4.62 14.86
N ASP A 278 -20.66 3.80 15.17
CA ASP A 278 -21.16 3.64 16.54
C ASP A 278 -20.13 2.87 17.39
N SER A 279 -19.66 3.54 18.45
CA SER A 279 -18.67 3.01 19.40
C SER A 279 -19.18 1.91 20.34
N THR A 280 -20.46 1.53 20.27
CA THR A 280 -21.00 0.42 21.08
C THR A 280 -20.48 -0.94 20.61
N HIS A 281 -20.23 -1.85 21.55
CA HIS A 281 -19.65 -3.18 21.29
C HIS A 281 -20.40 -4.00 20.21
N LYS A 282 -21.69 -3.71 19.98
CA LYS A 282 -22.51 -4.38 18.96
C LYS A 282 -22.27 -3.87 17.53
N ARG A 283 -21.72 -2.66 17.35
CA ARG A 283 -21.60 -1.98 16.05
C ARG A 283 -20.14 -1.67 15.67
N ILE A 284 -19.23 -1.78 16.65
CA ILE A 284 -17.78 -1.73 16.42
C ILE A 284 -17.22 -3.08 15.94
N LYS A 285 -17.85 -4.21 16.27
CA LYS A 285 -17.49 -5.52 15.71
C LYS A 285 -17.90 -5.52 14.23
N ALA A 286 -16.91 -5.44 13.37
CA ALA A 286 -17.11 -5.09 11.97
C ALA A 286 -17.75 -6.21 11.14
N PHE A 287 -17.87 -7.42 11.70
CA PHE A 287 -18.47 -8.58 11.05
C PHE A 287 -19.64 -9.14 11.86
N TYR A 288 -20.87 -9.04 11.36
CA TYR A 288 -22.06 -9.46 12.08
C TYR A 288 -22.74 -10.67 11.43
N ILE A 289 -22.79 -11.80 12.14
CA ILE A 289 -23.60 -12.97 11.75
C ILE A 289 -24.97 -12.85 12.43
N ARG A 290 -26.01 -12.66 11.62
CA ARG A 290 -27.36 -12.29 12.02
C ARG A 290 -28.36 -13.39 11.63
N ASP A 291 -28.96 -14.00 12.66
CA ASP A 291 -29.98 -15.06 12.61
C ASP A 291 -29.43 -16.49 12.60
N LYS A 292 -30.33 -17.46 12.80
CA LYS A 292 -30.05 -18.88 13.04
C LYS A 292 -29.54 -19.54 11.76
N ASP A 293 -28.31 -19.22 11.37
CA ASP A 293 -27.60 -19.94 10.32
C ASP A 293 -27.71 -21.45 10.61
N PRO A 294 -28.24 -22.25 9.68
CA PRO A 294 -28.42 -23.68 9.86
C PRO A 294 -27.06 -24.38 9.90
N ASP A 295 -27.06 -25.62 10.39
CA ASP A 295 -25.90 -26.52 10.29
C ASP A 295 -25.41 -26.55 8.83
N GLY A 296 -24.17 -26.11 8.61
CA GLY A 296 -23.56 -26.01 7.27
C GLY A 296 -22.88 -24.67 6.98
N SER A 297 -23.26 -23.58 7.67
CA SER A 297 -22.52 -22.31 7.55
C SER A 297 -21.12 -22.44 8.15
N SER A 298 -20.10 -21.91 7.46
CA SER A 298 -18.72 -21.96 7.91
C SER A 298 -17.89 -20.82 7.35
N PHE A 299 -17.01 -20.26 8.19
CA PHE A 299 -16.19 -19.10 7.85
C PHE A 299 -14.73 -19.37 8.20
N TYR A 300 -13.86 -18.99 7.28
CA TYR A 300 -12.43 -18.91 7.50
C TYR A 300 -12.03 -17.44 7.56
N LEU A 301 -11.45 -17.03 8.69
CA LEU A 301 -10.94 -15.67 8.91
C LEU A 301 -9.41 -15.74 9.03
N HIS A 302 -8.73 -14.84 8.33
CA HIS A 302 -7.29 -14.70 8.43
C HIS A 302 -6.84 -13.26 8.17
N ASP A 303 -5.96 -12.74 9.01
CA ASP A 303 -5.33 -11.42 8.85
C ASP A 303 -6.34 -10.26 8.65
N ASN A 304 -7.53 -10.32 9.26
CA ASN A 304 -8.46 -9.20 9.16
C ASN A 304 -8.20 -8.19 10.27
N LEU A 305 -7.98 -6.93 9.94
CA LEU A 305 -7.76 -5.88 10.94
C LEU A 305 -9.03 -5.07 11.17
N GLY A 306 -9.28 -4.72 12.42
CA GLY A 306 -10.47 -3.99 12.81
C GLY A 306 -10.33 -3.30 14.17
N PRO A 307 -11.33 -2.51 14.57
CA PRO A 307 -11.28 -1.77 15.83
C PRO A 307 -11.20 -2.66 17.09
N THR A 308 -11.66 -3.92 17.02
CA THR A 308 -11.53 -4.92 18.10
C THR A 308 -10.40 -5.92 17.88
N ARG A 309 -9.75 -5.89 16.70
CA ARG A 309 -8.56 -6.68 16.35
C ARG A 309 -7.57 -5.76 15.62
N PRO A 310 -6.89 -4.85 16.36
CA PRO A 310 -6.04 -3.83 15.75
C PRO A 310 -4.74 -4.38 15.15
N ASP A 311 -4.29 -5.54 15.61
CA ASP A 311 -3.07 -6.23 15.19
C ASP A 311 -3.20 -7.76 15.40
N ASP A 312 -2.14 -8.50 15.09
CA ASP A 312 -2.08 -9.96 15.12
C ASP A 312 -1.96 -10.56 16.52
N SER A 313 -1.81 -9.75 17.58
CA SER A 313 -1.80 -10.22 18.96
C SER A 313 -3.18 -10.58 19.51
N TYR A 314 -4.24 -10.24 18.77
CA TYR A 314 -5.65 -10.49 19.08
C TYR A 314 -6.21 -11.67 18.26
N ASP A 315 -7.26 -12.31 18.77
CA ASP A 315 -7.87 -13.45 18.09
C ASP A 315 -8.56 -13.00 16.80
N GLU A 316 -8.43 -13.78 15.72
CA GLU A 316 -9.07 -13.51 14.41
C GLU A 316 -10.58 -13.24 14.55
N TRP A 317 -11.24 -13.86 15.53
CA TRP A 317 -12.68 -13.75 15.75
C TRP A 317 -13.08 -12.59 16.65
N ASP A 318 -12.14 -11.82 17.20
CA ASP A 318 -12.45 -10.63 18.02
C ASP A 318 -13.19 -9.55 17.20
N ILE A 319 -13.05 -9.58 15.87
CA ILE A 319 -13.79 -8.71 14.93
C ILE A 319 -15.24 -9.14 14.67
N VAL A 320 -15.62 -10.35 15.09
CA VAL A 320 -16.90 -10.98 14.79
C VAL A 320 -17.89 -10.86 15.94
N LEU A 321 -19.12 -10.43 15.64
CA LEU A 321 -20.28 -10.48 16.52
C LEU A 321 -21.26 -11.54 16.04
N TYR A 322 -21.79 -12.33 16.97
CA TYR A 322 -22.96 -13.17 16.71
C TYR A 322 -24.18 -12.72 17.51
N ARG A 323 -25.34 -12.62 16.85
CA ARG A 323 -26.58 -12.08 17.44
C ARG A 323 -26.97 -12.76 18.76
N ASP A 324 -26.78 -14.07 18.82
CA ASP A 324 -27.24 -14.90 19.96
C ASP A 324 -26.15 -15.10 21.04
N GLY A 325 -25.03 -14.37 20.95
CA GLY A 325 -23.90 -14.43 21.88
C GLY A 325 -22.65 -15.06 21.27
N ASP A 326 -21.49 -14.47 21.54
CA ASP A 326 -20.20 -14.92 20.97
C ASP A 326 -19.79 -16.32 21.44
N ASP A 327 -20.38 -16.84 22.52
CA ASP A 327 -20.17 -18.21 23.03
C ASP A 327 -20.61 -19.30 22.05
N LYS A 328 -21.35 -18.94 21.00
CA LYS A 328 -21.82 -19.86 19.95
C LYS A 328 -21.05 -19.74 18.64
N LEU A 329 -20.01 -18.92 18.57
CA LEU A 329 -19.22 -18.74 17.34
C LEU A 329 -18.46 -20.01 16.92
N GLU A 330 -18.09 -20.86 17.87
CA GLU A 330 -17.25 -22.06 17.64
C GLU A 330 -17.80 -22.99 16.55
N GLN A 331 -19.11 -23.09 16.38
CA GLN A 331 -19.71 -23.95 15.34
C GLN A 331 -19.45 -23.47 13.90
N PHE A 332 -19.14 -22.18 13.73
CA PHE A 332 -18.94 -21.54 12.44
C PHE A 332 -17.46 -21.48 12.04
N LYS A 333 -16.55 -21.69 13.01
CA LYS A 333 -15.12 -21.49 12.79
C LYS A 333 -14.53 -22.61 11.94
N SER A 334 -13.82 -22.23 10.89
CA SER A 334 -12.92 -23.13 10.16
C SER A 334 -11.47 -22.73 10.40
N ALA A 335 -10.60 -23.72 10.58
CA ALA A 335 -9.15 -23.51 10.73
C ALA A 335 -8.41 -23.40 9.39
N ALA A 336 -9.11 -23.64 8.27
CA ALA A 336 -8.59 -23.56 6.91
C ALA A 336 -9.69 -23.02 5.97
N PRO A 337 -9.33 -22.56 4.75
CA PRO A 337 -10.32 -22.14 3.77
C PRO A 337 -11.46 -23.15 3.60
N VAL A 338 -12.71 -22.66 3.64
CA VAL A 338 -13.92 -23.51 3.65
C VAL A 338 -14.27 -24.07 2.27
N PHE A 339 -13.70 -23.48 1.23
CA PHE A 339 -13.67 -23.97 -0.15
C PHE A 339 -12.34 -23.59 -0.79
N ALA A 340 -11.99 -24.24 -1.91
CA ALA A 340 -10.84 -23.86 -2.71
C ALA A 340 -11.07 -22.46 -3.32
N GLY A 341 -10.26 -21.48 -2.91
CA GLY A 341 -10.34 -20.12 -3.44
C GLY A 341 -9.98 -20.06 -4.93
N SER A 342 -10.30 -18.93 -5.56
CA SER A 342 -10.06 -18.71 -6.98
C SER A 342 -8.58 -18.60 -7.37
N GLY A 343 -7.70 -18.36 -6.39
CA GLY A 343 -6.28 -18.08 -6.61
C GLY A 343 -5.92 -16.59 -6.54
N ILE A 344 -6.81 -15.71 -6.05
CA ILE A 344 -6.46 -14.31 -5.73
C ILE A 344 -5.20 -14.28 -4.88
N THR A 345 -4.26 -13.43 -5.28
CA THR A 345 -3.05 -13.22 -4.52
C THR A 345 -3.28 -12.19 -3.44
N ALA A 346 -3.45 -12.67 -2.21
CA ALA A 346 -3.77 -11.82 -1.08
C ALA A 346 -2.53 -11.08 -0.55
N GLN A 347 -2.73 -9.84 -0.12
CA GLN A 347 -1.80 -8.99 0.60
C GLN A 347 -2.04 -9.09 2.11
N SER A 348 -1.14 -8.56 2.93
CA SER A 348 -1.47 -8.29 4.33
C SER A 348 -2.59 -7.24 4.41
N ALA A 349 -3.40 -7.23 5.46
CA ALA A 349 -4.42 -6.20 5.63
C ALA A 349 -3.86 -4.77 5.69
N ALA A 350 -2.64 -4.60 6.20
CA ALA A 350 -1.96 -3.31 6.24
C ALA A 350 -1.54 -2.84 4.84
N ASP A 351 -0.98 -3.73 4.01
CA ASP A 351 -0.58 -3.41 2.64
C ASP A 351 -1.81 -3.18 1.76
N ALA A 352 -2.84 -4.02 1.92
CA ALA A 352 -4.12 -3.87 1.26
C ALA A 352 -4.73 -2.49 1.49
N TYR A 353 -4.63 -1.95 2.71
CA TYR A 353 -5.12 -0.62 3.01
C TYR A 353 -4.47 0.46 2.13
N GLY A 354 -3.15 0.41 1.97
CA GLY A 354 -2.42 1.34 1.10
C GLY A 354 -2.73 1.13 -0.38
N SER A 355 -2.76 -0.13 -0.83
CA SER A 355 -3.06 -0.51 -2.21
C SER A 355 -4.46 -0.05 -2.62
N VAL A 356 -5.50 -0.40 -1.85
CA VAL A 356 -6.89 -0.04 -2.17
C VAL A 356 -7.06 1.47 -2.26
N LEU A 357 -6.49 2.24 -1.32
CA LEU A 357 -6.59 3.69 -1.35
C LEU A 357 -5.83 4.32 -2.52
N SER A 358 -4.84 3.65 -3.09
CA SER A 358 -4.08 4.12 -4.24
C SER A 358 -4.72 3.72 -5.58
N TYR A 359 -5.31 2.52 -5.65
CA TYR A 359 -5.67 1.89 -6.91
C TYR A 359 -7.18 1.58 -7.10
N ALA A 360 -8.03 1.63 -6.07
CA ALA A 360 -9.45 1.37 -6.29
C ALA A 360 -10.16 2.49 -7.09
N GLY A 361 -11.23 2.14 -7.81
CA GLY A 361 -12.09 3.04 -8.57
C GLY A 361 -11.62 3.28 -9.99
N ALA A 362 -12.33 4.14 -10.70
CA ALA A 362 -12.00 4.52 -12.07
C ALA A 362 -10.73 5.39 -12.11
N LEU A 363 -9.56 4.74 -12.28
CA LEU A 363 -8.23 5.37 -12.24
C LEU A 363 -7.78 6.01 -13.54
N ALA A 364 -8.35 5.63 -14.66
CA ALA A 364 -7.96 6.11 -15.98
C ALA A 364 -9.15 6.85 -16.62
N PRO A 365 -8.94 8.08 -17.13
CA PRO A 365 -7.66 8.80 -17.26
C PRO A 365 -7.06 9.33 -15.94
N ALA A 366 -7.89 9.56 -14.93
CA ALA A 366 -7.52 9.86 -13.53
C ALA A 366 -8.78 9.65 -12.67
N ARG A 367 -8.65 9.47 -11.34
CA ARG A 367 -9.81 9.58 -10.43
C ARG A 367 -10.47 10.96 -10.55
N ASP A 368 -11.78 11.01 -10.38
CA ASP A 368 -12.49 12.28 -10.33
C ASP A 368 -12.43 12.89 -8.91
N ALA A 369 -12.91 14.13 -8.79
CA ALA A 369 -12.88 14.87 -7.52
C ALA A 369 -13.64 14.19 -6.37
N VAL A 370 -14.59 13.30 -6.67
CA VAL A 370 -15.37 12.59 -5.64
C VAL A 370 -14.59 11.38 -5.14
N ASP A 371 -14.06 10.54 -6.03
CA ASP A 371 -13.24 9.38 -5.62
C ASP A 371 -11.99 9.85 -4.85
N ASP A 372 -11.34 10.91 -5.31
CA ASP A 372 -10.20 11.52 -4.61
C ASP A 372 -10.59 12.06 -3.24
N ARG A 373 -11.79 12.65 -3.11
CA ARG A 373 -12.28 13.11 -1.81
C ARG A 373 -12.49 11.92 -0.89
N VAL A 374 -13.22 10.90 -1.32
CA VAL A 374 -13.53 9.72 -0.51
C VAL A 374 -12.25 9.02 -0.04
N ALA A 375 -11.30 8.77 -0.93
CA ALA A 375 -10.02 8.17 -0.56
C ALA A 375 -9.24 9.03 0.46
N ARG A 376 -9.20 10.36 0.27
CA ARG A 376 -8.57 11.28 1.24
C ARG A 376 -9.29 11.29 2.59
N GLN A 377 -10.61 11.25 2.61
CA GLN A 377 -11.38 11.22 3.86
C GLN A 377 -11.12 9.93 4.67
N VAL A 378 -10.91 8.81 3.99
CA VAL A 378 -10.47 7.56 4.64
C VAL A 378 -9.09 7.74 5.26
N ILE A 379 -8.12 8.29 4.51
CA ILE A 379 -6.75 8.56 5.00
C ILE A 379 -6.77 9.46 6.24
N ASP A 380 -7.49 10.57 6.15
CA ASP A 380 -7.57 11.59 7.20
C ASP A 380 -8.43 11.15 8.40
N GLY A 381 -9.19 10.07 8.27
CA GLY A 381 -10.12 9.60 9.31
C GLY A 381 -11.28 10.56 9.54
N ASN A 382 -11.76 11.24 8.48
CA ASN A 382 -12.88 12.17 8.53
C ASN A 382 -13.99 11.79 7.52
N GLY A 383 -14.87 12.73 7.16
CA GLY A 383 -15.99 12.51 6.23
C GLY A 383 -17.28 12.05 6.92
N HIS A 384 -18.36 11.94 6.15
CA HIS A 384 -19.67 11.57 6.64
C HIS A 384 -20.55 10.90 5.57
N ILE A 385 -21.51 10.10 6.01
CA ILE A 385 -22.67 9.60 5.28
C ILE A 385 -23.59 10.81 5.03
N ILE A 386 -24.08 10.91 3.79
CA ILE A 386 -24.81 12.06 3.26
C ILE A 386 -26.25 11.68 2.91
N ASP A 387 -27.14 12.65 2.85
CA ASP A 387 -28.53 12.51 2.43
C ASP A 387 -28.72 12.89 0.94
N SER A 388 -27.83 13.72 0.40
CA SER A 388 -27.83 14.13 -1.00
C SER A 388 -26.42 14.34 -1.54
N GLN A 389 -26.21 14.07 -2.83
CA GLN A 389 -24.95 14.42 -3.49
C GLN A 389 -24.61 15.91 -3.39
N ASP A 390 -25.61 16.78 -3.24
CA ASP A 390 -25.43 18.24 -3.18
C ASP A 390 -24.66 18.68 -1.93
N GLU A 391 -24.70 17.91 -0.84
CA GLU A 391 -23.95 18.19 0.39
C GLU A 391 -22.43 18.15 0.19
N VAL A 392 -22.02 17.46 -0.87
CA VAL A 392 -20.62 17.24 -1.21
C VAL A 392 -20.27 17.79 -2.60
N GLY A 393 -21.10 18.70 -3.11
CA GLY A 393 -20.86 19.47 -4.34
C GLY A 393 -21.49 18.91 -5.61
N GLY A 394 -22.18 17.78 -5.54
CA GLY A 394 -22.83 17.14 -6.68
C GLY A 394 -21.86 16.60 -7.72
N TRP A 395 -22.38 16.27 -8.91
CA TRP A 395 -21.56 15.79 -10.02
C TRP A 395 -20.51 16.83 -10.41
N PRO A 396 -19.22 16.43 -10.51
CA PRO A 396 -18.19 17.30 -11.07
C PRO A 396 -18.56 17.76 -12.48
N VAL A 397 -17.98 18.88 -12.92
CA VAL A 397 -18.02 19.26 -14.33
C VAL A 397 -16.98 18.42 -15.06
N TYR A 398 -17.42 17.53 -15.96
CA TYR A 398 -16.54 16.68 -16.73
C TYR A 398 -16.09 17.41 -18.00
N ALA A 399 -14.80 17.66 -18.14
CA ALA A 399 -14.20 18.05 -19.40
C ALA A 399 -14.06 16.80 -20.29
N SER A 400 -14.72 16.80 -21.45
CA SER A 400 -14.64 15.67 -22.40
C SER A 400 -13.23 15.44 -22.94
N GLY A 401 -12.46 16.52 -23.11
CA GLY A 401 -11.15 16.47 -23.79
C GLY A 401 -11.26 16.07 -25.27
N PRO A 402 -10.20 16.26 -26.07
CA PRO A 402 -10.15 15.68 -27.41
C PRO A 402 -9.87 14.17 -27.31
N ALA A 403 -10.63 13.35 -28.04
CA ALA A 403 -10.23 11.97 -28.27
C ALA A 403 -8.92 11.91 -29.07
N PRO A 404 -8.04 10.93 -28.81
CA PRO A 404 -6.91 10.64 -29.67
C PRO A 404 -7.35 10.42 -31.13
N ALA A 405 -6.45 10.72 -32.07
CA ALA A 405 -6.67 10.36 -33.47
C ALA A 405 -6.67 8.83 -33.63
N ASP A 406 -7.62 8.34 -34.42
CA ASP A 406 -7.87 6.94 -34.74
C ASP A 406 -8.51 6.98 -36.14
N ALA A 407 -7.69 6.77 -37.17
CA ALA A 407 -8.02 7.06 -38.56
C ALA A 407 -8.93 6.00 -39.22
N ASP A 408 -8.82 4.73 -38.84
CA ASP A 408 -9.67 3.64 -39.31
C ASP A 408 -10.89 3.35 -38.42
N ASN A 409 -10.96 3.95 -37.23
CA ASN A 409 -12.04 3.86 -36.25
C ASN A 409 -12.17 2.49 -35.58
N ASP A 410 -11.05 1.81 -35.38
CA ASP A 410 -11.01 0.50 -34.74
C ASP A 410 -10.91 0.55 -33.20
N GLY A 411 -10.85 1.75 -32.63
CA GLY A 411 -10.79 1.99 -31.19
C GLY A 411 -9.39 2.11 -30.61
N MET A 412 -8.35 1.90 -31.41
CA MET A 412 -6.95 2.10 -31.04
C MET A 412 -6.44 3.45 -31.58
N PRO A 413 -5.66 4.23 -30.81
CA PRO A 413 -5.08 5.47 -31.32
C PRO A 413 -3.95 5.22 -32.33
N ASP A 414 -3.89 6.03 -33.40
CA ASP A 414 -2.85 5.95 -34.45
C ASP A 414 -1.42 5.88 -33.87
N ALA A 415 -1.19 6.65 -32.80
CA ALA A 415 0.10 6.73 -32.12
C ALA A 415 0.44 5.45 -31.34
N TRP A 416 -0.57 4.79 -30.76
CA TRP A 416 -0.40 3.53 -30.04
C TRP A 416 -0.10 2.39 -31.01
N GLU A 417 -0.82 2.36 -32.15
CA GLU A 417 -0.62 1.39 -33.23
C GLU A 417 0.75 1.53 -33.88
N THR A 418 1.13 2.76 -34.26
CA THR A 418 2.45 3.03 -34.88
C THR A 418 3.59 2.61 -33.95
N ALA A 419 3.44 2.81 -32.64
CA ALA A 419 4.44 2.39 -31.65
C ALA A 419 4.57 0.86 -31.51
N ARG A 420 3.67 0.11 -32.15
CA ARG A 420 3.48 -1.35 -32.02
C ARG A 420 3.56 -2.08 -33.36
N ASP A 421 4.07 -1.39 -34.39
CA ASP A 421 4.20 -1.86 -35.76
C ASP A 421 2.86 -2.27 -36.40
N LEU A 422 1.75 -1.70 -35.93
CA LEU A 422 0.42 -1.80 -36.53
C LEU A 422 0.16 -0.63 -37.47
N SER A 423 -0.89 -0.72 -38.28
CA SER A 423 -1.19 0.23 -39.35
C SER A 423 -2.44 1.06 -39.01
N PRO A 424 -2.33 2.38 -38.76
CA PRO A 424 -3.46 3.28 -38.43
C PRO A 424 -4.58 3.42 -39.47
N GLU A 425 -4.55 2.62 -40.53
CA GLU A 425 -5.47 2.68 -41.67
C GLU A 425 -6.06 1.27 -41.94
N ASN A 426 -5.96 0.35 -40.98
CA ASN A 426 -6.28 -1.07 -41.11
C ASN A 426 -7.10 -1.58 -39.90
N ASP A 427 -8.40 -1.32 -39.94
CA ASP A 427 -9.36 -1.71 -38.89
C ASP A 427 -9.38 -3.21 -38.53
N GLY A 428 -8.89 -4.07 -39.43
CA GLY A 428 -8.83 -5.50 -39.22
C GLY A 428 -7.75 -5.95 -38.23
N ASP A 429 -6.79 -5.10 -37.87
CA ASP A 429 -5.74 -5.48 -36.91
C ASP A 429 -6.12 -5.29 -35.45
N ALA A 430 -7.13 -4.50 -35.09
CA ALA A 430 -7.73 -4.49 -33.75
C ALA A 430 -8.05 -5.89 -33.22
N ALA A 431 -8.71 -6.71 -34.05
CA ALA A 431 -9.11 -8.07 -33.70
C ALA A 431 -7.98 -9.12 -33.88
N ALA A 432 -6.82 -8.72 -34.40
CA ALA A 432 -5.67 -9.60 -34.53
C ALA A 432 -4.93 -9.75 -33.20
N ASP A 433 -4.21 -10.86 -33.05
CA ASP A 433 -3.31 -11.15 -31.93
C ASP A 433 -1.88 -11.18 -32.49
N ARG A 434 -1.17 -10.05 -32.38
CA ARG A 434 0.10 -9.83 -33.09
C ARG A 434 1.28 -10.59 -32.49
N ASP A 435 1.22 -10.95 -31.21
CA ASP A 435 2.27 -11.66 -30.47
C ASP A 435 1.87 -13.08 -30.03
N SER A 436 0.65 -13.50 -30.36
CA SER A 436 0.11 -14.85 -30.15
C SER A 436 0.03 -15.25 -28.68
N ASP A 437 -0.24 -14.29 -27.80
CA ASP A 437 -0.40 -14.52 -26.36
C ASP A 437 -1.87 -14.81 -25.95
N GLY A 438 -2.80 -14.61 -26.88
CA GLY A 438 -4.22 -14.86 -26.73
C GLY A 438 -5.08 -13.61 -26.58
N TYR A 439 -4.49 -12.42 -26.37
CA TYR A 439 -5.20 -11.15 -26.34
C TYR A 439 -5.21 -10.49 -27.73
N THR A 440 -6.32 -9.84 -28.07
CA THR A 440 -6.40 -9.03 -29.30
C THR A 440 -5.68 -7.69 -29.11
N ASN A 441 -5.25 -7.06 -30.20
CA ASN A 441 -4.56 -5.77 -30.15
C ASN A 441 -5.40 -4.68 -29.44
N ILE A 442 -6.72 -4.70 -29.65
CA ILE A 442 -7.63 -3.79 -28.91
C ILE A 442 -7.65 -4.08 -27.40
N GLU A 443 -7.58 -5.35 -26.99
CA GLU A 443 -7.46 -5.71 -25.57
C GLU A 443 -6.13 -5.23 -25.00
N GLU A 444 -5.03 -5.42 -25.72
CA GLU A 444 -3.71 -4.88 -25.35
C GLU A 444 -3.75 -3.36 -25.16
N TYR A 445 -4.44 -2.64 -26.06
CA TYR A 445 -4.60 -1.19 -25.93
C TYR A 445 -5.35 -0.83 -24.65
N ILE A 446 -6.57 -1.35 -24.45
CA ILE A 446 -7.41 -0.97 -23.29
C ILE A 446 -6.80 -1.42 -21.96
N ASN A 447 -6.00 -2.50 -21.95
CA ASN A 447 -5.28 -2.97 -20.77
C ASN A 447 -4.09 -2.05 -20.43
N SER A 448 -3.43 -1.48 -21.44
CA SER A 448 -2.29 -0.58 -21.25
C SER A 448 -2.65 0.79 -20.63
N LEU A 449 -3.94 1.11 -20.51
CA LEU A 449 -4.42 2.40 -19.99
C LEU A 449 -4.51 2.45 -18.46
N PHE A 450 -4.55 1.31 -17.78
CA PHE A 450 -4.49 1.30 -16.32
C PHE A 450 -3.04 1.41 -15.84
N PRO A 451 -2.78 2.08 -14.70
CA PRO A 451 -1.46 2.02 -14.08
C PRO A 451 -1.13 0.57 -13.73
N ALA A 452 0.17 0.23 -13.79
CA ALA A 452 0.64 -1.06 -13.31
C ALA A 452 0.20 -1.23 -11.85
N GLN A 453 -0.56 -2.29 -11.60
CA GLN A 453 -0.95 -2.69 -10.25
C GLN A 453 0.30 -3.08 -9.46
N PRO A 454 0.31 -2.93 -8.12
CA PRO A 454 1.41 -3.44 -7.31
C PRO A 454 1.60 -4.92 -7.61
N ASP A 455 2.85 -5.38 -7.66
CA ASP A 455 3.16 -6.80 -7.89
C ASP A 455 2.52 -7.62 -6.77
N THR A 456 1.41 -8.29 -7.09
CA THR A 456 0.62 -9.04 -6.12
C THR A 456 1.21 -10.41 -5.82
N THR A 457 2.32 -10.85 -6.44
CA THR A 457 2.84 -12.24 -6.42
C THR A 457 3.30 -12.83 -5.07
N VAL A 458 2.85 -12.31 -3.93
CA VAL A 458 3.03 -12.94 -2.62
C VAL A 458 1.96 -14.03 -2.43
N GLY A 459 2.12 -15.16 -3.13
CA GLY A 459 1.25 -16.31 -2.97
C GLY A 459 1.28 -16.86 -1.54
N PHE A 460 0.13 -17.00 -0.90
CA PHE A 460 -0.03 -17.72 0.36
C PHE A 460 0.30 -19.21 0.16
N SER A 461 1.56 -19.57 0.40
CA SER A 461 2.08 -20.92 0.62
C SER A 461 2.90 -20.87 1.92
N PRO A 462 2.83 -21.88 2.82
CA PRO A 462 3.39 -21.76 4.17
C PRO A 462 4.91 -21.53 4.11
N GLU A 463 5.31 -20.33 4.53
CA GLU A 463 6.64 -19.71 4.68
C GLU A 463 7.87 -20.39 4.05
N PRO A 464 8.71 -19.61 3.33
CA PRO A 464 9.74 -18.84 4.06
C PRO A 464 9.96 -17.38 3.61
N ASP A 465 10.25 -16.56 4.63
CA ASP A 465 10.69 -15.16 4.73
C ASP A 465 9.91 -14.03 3.99
N PRO A 466 9.61 -12.92 4.70
CA PRO A 466 8.77 -11.85 4.20
C PRO A 466 9.49 -11.00 3.13
N PRO A 467 8.79 -10.59 2.05
CA PRO A 467 9.28 -9.54 1.18
C PRO A 467 9.20 -8.18 1.92
N PRO A 468 10.15 -7.26 1.69
CA PRO A 468 10.19 -5.98 2.40
C PRO A 468 9.05 -5.03 1.98
N PRO A 469 8.61 -4.12 2.86
CA PRO A 469 7.51 -3.19 2.63
C PRO A 469 7.74 -2.24 1.43
N PRO A 470 6.67 -1.66 0.83
CA PRO A 470 6.78 -0.81 -0.35
C PRO A 470 7.61 0.43 -0.07
N ALA A 471 8.55 0.67 -0.97
CA ALA A 471 9.65 1.57 -0.74
C ALA A 471 9.31 3.02 -1.12
N THR A 472 9.55 3.99 -0.23
CA THR A 472 9.37 5.42 -0.53
C THR A 472 10.50 5.88 -1.45
N SER A 473 10.24 6.51 -2.61
CA SER A 473 11.30 6.96 -3.53
C SER A 473 11.32 8.48 -3.76
N LEU A 474 12.53 9.04 -3.88
CA LEU A 474 12.80 10.43 -4.22
C LEU A 474 14.14 10.52 -4.96
N ASP A 475 14.17 11.19 -6.12
CA ASP A 475 15.37 11.42 -6.94
C ASP A 475 16.25 10.17 -7.18
N GLY A 476 15.61 9.03 -7.43
CA GLY A 476 16.31 7.76 -7.68
C GLY A 476 16.82 7.05 -6.42
N VAL A 477 16.54 7.59 -5.23
CA VAL A 477 16.80 6.93 -3.94
C VAL A 477 15.51 6.35 -3.41
N THR A 478 15.55 5.11 -2.94
CA THR A 478 14.38 4.36 -2.51
C THR A 478 14.61 3.80 -1.12
N LEU A 479 13.79 4.19 -0.14
CA LEU A 479 13.77 3.63 1.21
C LEU A 479 13.04 2.29 1.17
N VAL A 480 13.79 1.21 0.97
CA VAL A 480 13.30 -0.18 0.82
C VAL A 480 12.72 -0.74 2.11
N ARG A 481 13.27 -0.35 3.26
CA ARG A 481 12.82 -0.85 4.56
C ARG A 481 13.19 0.12 5.67
N PHE A 482 12.33 0.23 6.68
CA PHE A 482 12.59 0.96 7.91
C PHE A 482 11.93 0.24 9.09
N GLU A 483 12.71 -0.17 10.09
CA GLU A 483 12.26 -0.89 11.30
C GLU A 483 12.16 0.07 12.51
N GLY A 484 11.41 1.16 12.37
CA GLY A 484 11.09 2.05 13.50
C GLY A 484 9.79 1.68 14.21
N ALA A 485 9.63 2.09 15.46
CA ALA A 485 8.43 1.89 16.28
C ALA A 485 7.14 2.46 15.64
N THR A 486 7.29 3.31 14.63
CA THR A 486 6.21 3.83 13.77
C THR A 486 6.67 3.90 12.32
N ALA A 487 6.86 2.73 11.69
CA ALA A 487 7.40 2.59 10.33
C ALA A 487 6.75 3.51 9.26
N ASN A 488 5.52 4.00 9.48
CA ASN A 488 4.76 4.92 8.62
C ASN A 488 5.10 6.42 8.78
N THR A 489 6.14 6.78 9.52
CA THR A 489 6.56 8.19 9.73
C THR A 489 7.89 8.55 9.09
N ALA A 490 8.62 7.56 8.56
CA ALA A 490 9.85 7.83 7.81
C ALA A 490 9.52 8.44 6.44
N SER A 491 10.23 9.49 6.03
CA SER A 491 10.01 10.14 4.74
C SER A 491 11.32 10.56 4.08
N LEU A 492 11.35 10.52 2.74
CA LEU A 492 12.45 11.07 1.95
C LEU A 492 12.18 12.53 1.62
N ARG A 493 13.16 13.42 1.86
CA ARG A 493 13.11 14.84 1.46
C ARG A 493 14.51 15.35 1.15
N THR A 494 14.63 16.47 0.46
CA THR A 494 15.91 17.15 0.30
C THR A 494 16.27 17.92 1.58
N ALA A 495 17.48 17.75 2.12
CA ALA A 495 17.90 18.51 3.31
C ALA A 495 18.29 19.96 3.00
N ALA A 496 17.76 20.88 3.80
CA ALA A 496 18.18 22.27 3.88
C ALA A 496 18.40 22.73 5.33
N GLU A 497 19.21 23.78 5.49
CA GLU A 497 19.34 24.46 6.79
C GLU A 497 18.00 25.05 7.23
N GLY A 498 17.65 24.84 8.50
CA GLY A 498 16.36 25.24 9.08
C GLY A 498 15.27 24.15 9.06
N ASP A 499 15.48 23.05 8.32
CA ASP A 499 14.55 21.92 8.33
C ASP A 499 14.54 21.19 9.66
N SER A 500 13.41 20.54 9.98
CA SER A 500 13.27 19.70 11.17
C SER A 500 14.19 18.49 11.07
N ALA A 501 15.08 18.28 12.05
CA ALA A 501 16.00 17.12 12.06
C ALA A 501 15.27 15.79 12.31
N TYR A 502 14.14 15.82 13.01
CA TYR A 502 13.28 14.66 13.27
C TYR A 502 11.80 15.08 13.18
N PRO A 503 10.88 14.18 12.78
CA PRO A 503 9.45 14.49 12.64
C PRO A 503 8.71 14.60 13.98
N ASP A 504 9.24 13.98 15.04
CA ASP A 504 8.65 13.88 16.38
C ASP A 504 9.34 14.81 17.40
N ARG A 505 10.26 15.68 16.96
CA ARG A 505 10.98 16.63 17.81
C ARG A 505 11.09 18.00 17.14
N PRO A 506 11.07 19.10 17.92
CA PRO A 506 11.23 20.45 17.38
C PRO A 506 12.69 20.82 17.06
N TYR A 507 13.57 19.83 16.85
CA TYR A 507 14.98 20.06 16.56
C TYR A 507 15.16 20.41 15.10
N VAL A 508 16.10 21.30 14.78
CA VAL A 508 16.36 21.74 13.41
C VAL A 508 17.81 21.53 13.00
N LEU A 509 18.03 21.35 11.71
CA LEU A 509 19.34 21.34 11.06
C LEU A 509 19.87 22.79 11.01
N ALA A 510 20.67 23.18 12.00
CA ALA A 510 21.21 24.53 12.11
C ALA A 510 22.32 24.81 11.08
N ARG A 511 23.05 23.77 10.65
CA ARG A 511 24.02 23.85 9.55
C ARG A 511 24.15 22.52 8.85
N VAL A 512 24.06 22.52 7.52
CA VAL A 512 24.27 21.35 6.66
C VAL A 512 25.54 21.62 5.84
N PRO A 513 26.57 20.75 5.87
CA PRO A 513 27.77 20.96 5.09
C PRO A 513 27.44 20.89 3.59
N ALA A 514 28.20 21.61 2.75
CA ALA A 514 27.96 21.65 1.30
C ALA A 514 28.01 20.26 0.62
N SER A 515 28.65 19.28 1.25
CA SER A 515 28.64 17.88 0.79
C SER A 515 27.29 17.18 0.99
N CYS A 516 26.44 17.65 1.90
CA CYS A 516 25.12 17.11 2.20
C CYS A 516 23.97 18.03 1.74
N GLU A 517 24.28 19.24 1.29
CA GLU A 517 23.28 20.21 0.81
C GLU A 517 22.65 19.71 -0.49
N GLY A 518 21.31 19.67 -0.56
CA GLY A 518 20.61 19.14 -1.74
C GLY A 518 20.55 17.61 -1.83
N ALA A 519 21.11 16.88 -0.86
CA ALA A 519 21.04 15.42 -0.81
C ALA A 519 19.65 14.91 -0.37
N VAL A 520 19.26 13.75 -0.88
CA VAL A 520 18.05 13.05 -0.40
C VAL A 520 18.31 12.56 1.01
N THR A 521 17.44 12.90 1.94
CA THR A 521 17.58 12.68 3.37
C THR A 521 16.41 11.89 3.89
N VAL A 522 16.70 10.91 4.76
CA VAL A 522 15.69 10.10 5.44
C VAL A 522 15.35 10.74 6.78
N PHE A 523 14.13 11.27 6.91
CA PHE A 523 13.61 11.80 8.18
C PHE A 523 12.79 10.73 8.87
N TYR A 524 13.16 10.35 10.10
CA TYR A 524 12.47 9.34 10.89
C TYR A 524 12.46 9.75 12.38
N PRO A 525 11.57 9.18 13.22
CA PRO A 525 11.41 9.61 14.61
C PRO A 525 12.69 9.49 15.45
N ASN A 526 13.01 10.53 16.22
CA ASN A 526 14.02 10.50 17.27
C ASN A 526 13.66 9.48 18.37
N ASP A 527 12.40 9.09 18.50
CA ASP A 527 12.00 8.05 19.45
C ASP A 527 12.61 6.67 19.18
N ASP A 528 13.09 6.41 17.96
CA ASP A 528 13.83 5.20 17.60
C ASP A 528 15.30 5.19 18.06
N LYS A 529 15.75 6.19 18.84
CA LYS A 529 17.11 6.29 19.38
C LYS A 529 17.61 5.02 20.08
N SER A 530 16.74 4.25 20.73
CA SER A 530 17.14 3.01 21.43
C SER A 530 17.23 1.77 20.54
N ASN A 531 16.95 1.87 19.24
CA ASN A 531 16.95 0.73 18.32
C ASN A 531 18.37 0.16 18.15
N THR A 532 18.52 -1.16 18.28
CA THR A 532 19.79 -1.91 18.14
C THR A 532 19.72 -2.98 17.05
N ALA A 533 18.76 -2.92 16.13
CA ALA A 533 18.55 -3.93 15.11
C ALA A 533 19.75 -4.00 14.14
N ASP A 534 20.10 -5.20 13.68
CA ASP A 534 21.14 -5.37 12.65
C ASP A 534 20.71 -4.78 11.29
N THR A 535 19.41 -4.62 11.07
CA THR A 535 18.81 -4.07 9.85
C THR A 535 17.71 -3.08 10.23
N PHE A 536 18.09 -1.83 10.49
CA PHE A 536 17.14 -0.79 10.87
C PHE A 536 16.61 -0.03 9.64
N MET A 537 17.44 0.16 8.62
CA MET A 537 17.09 0.87 7.40
C MET A 537 17.72 0.19 6.18
N VAL A 538 16.97 0.04 5.10
CA VAL A 538 17.48 -0.44 3.81
C VAL A 538 17.19 0.60 2.74
N LEU A 539 18.22 1.00 2.00
CA LEU A 539 18.15 1.98 0.91
C LEU A 539 18.57 1.33 -0.40
N ALA A 540 17.93 1.69 -1.51
CA ALA A 540 18.37 1.37 -2.86
C ALA A 540 18.60 2.66 -3.64
N THR A 541 19.56 2.67 -4.57
CA THR A 541 19.80 3.81 -5.46
C THR A 541 19.76 3.37 -6.92
N GLY A 542 19.04 4.11 -7.76
CA GLY A 542 18.96 3.90 -9.21
C GLY A 542 20.16 4.44 -9.99
N HIS A 543 21.15 4.99 -9.29
CA HIS A 543 22.39 5.55 -9.80
C HIS A 543 23.51 5.30 -8.79
N ASP A 544 24.77 5.41 -9.24
CA ASP A 544 25.92 5.47 -8.33
C ASP A 544 25.72 6.63 -7.35
N ALA A 545 25.91 6.38 -6.07
CA ALA A 545 25.64 7.36 -5.02
C ALA A 545 26.71 7.34 -3.94
N ARG A 546 26.85 8.47 -3.24
CA ARG A 546 27.51 8.49 -1.93
C ARG A 546 26.44 8.53 -0.84
N ILE A 547 26.51 7.56 0.06
CA ILE A 547 25.68 7.55 1.27
C ILE A 547 26.51 8.11 2.40
N ARG A 548 25.96 9.10 3.10
CA ARG A 548 26.57 9.73 4.25
C ARG A 548 25.69 9.60 5.47
N VAL A 549 26.30 9.22 6.58
CA VAL A 549 25.64 9.11 7.88
C VAL A 549 26.26 10.15 8.81
N ALA A 550 25.45 11.09 9.31
CA ALA A 550 25.84 12.02 10.34
C ALA A 550 25.38 11.47 11.69
N TYR A 551 26.32 10.93 12.48
CA TYR A 551 26.02 10.24 13.74
C TYR A 551 26.17 11.20 14.93
N ASP A 552 25.34 11.09 15.97
CA ASP A 552 25.38 12.01 17.13
C ASP A 552 26.75 11.97 17.81
N GLY A 553 27.49 13.08 17.77
CA GLY A 553 28.85 13.18 18.31
C GLY A 553 28.93 13.12 19.84
N ARG A 554 27.79 13.06 20.53
CA ARG A 554 27.72 12.87 21.99
C ARG A 554 27.73 11.39 22.40
N ALA A 555 27.47 10.48 21.46
CA ALA A 555 27.54 9.05 21.69
C ALA A 555 28.95 8.62 22.14
N SER A 556 29.00 7.62 23.02
CA SER A 556 30.27 7.14 23.59
C SER A 556 31.00 6.13 22.70
N SER A 557 30.28 5.52 21.75
CA SER A 557 30.79 4.62 20.72
C SER A 557 29.97 4.72 19.43
N LEU A 558 30.57 4.27 18.32
CA LEU A 558 29.84 4.07 17.06
C LEU A 558 29.20 2.68 17.05
N PRO A 559 28.05 2.51 16.37
CA PRO A 559 27.53 1.20 16.03
C PRO A 559 28.53 0.42 15.15
N ASP A 560 28.57 -0.90 15.33
CA ASP A 560 29.53 -1.76 14.62
C ASP A 560 29.39 -1.65 13.09
N TRP A 561 28.17 -1.46 12.58
CA TRP A 561 27.89 -1.30 11.15
C TRP A 561 28.48 -0.01 10.55
N LEU A 562 28.67 1.03 11.37
CA LEU A 562 29.18 2.33 10.96
C LEU A 562 30.70 2.46 11.20
N ALA A 563 31.26 1.64 12.08
CA ALA A 563 32.66 1.74 12.52
C ALA A 563 33.69 1.59 11.38
N GLU A 564 33.32 0.90 10.30
CA GLU A 564 34.18 0.64 9.13
C GLU A 564 34.02 1.69 8.01
N TRP A 565 33.12 2.67 8.15
CA TRP A 565 32.89 3.71 7.15
C TRP A 565 33.98 4.79 7.17
N ASP A 566 34.21 5.44 6.02
CA ASP A 566 35.22 6.48 5.91
C ASP A 566 34.74 7.76 6.62
N ALA A 567 35.44 8.16 7.70
CA ALA A 567 35.17 9.42 8.38
C ALA A 567 35.56 10.61 7.49
N THR A 568 34.66 11.57 7.33
CA THR A 568 34.90 12.80 6.57
C THR A 568 35.44 13.92 7.47
N ARG A 569 35.70 15.10 6.90
CA ARG A 569 35.97 16.33 7.67
C ARG A 569 34.70 17.13 7.95
N ASP A 570 33.56 16.66 7.48
CA ASP A 570 32.30 17.39 7.54
C ASP A 570 31.54 17.08 8.83
N THR A 571 30.74 18.06 9.25
CA THR A 571 29.87 17.96 10.43
C THR A 571 28.53 18.60 10.10
N VAL A 572 27.44 17.91 10.44
CA VAL A 572 26.09 18.50 10.50
C VAL A 572 25.92 19.10 11.90
N ILE A 573 25.28 20.26 12.00
CA ILE A 573 25.01 20.93 13.27
C ILE A 573 23.49 20.99 13.48
N GLY A 574 23.01 20.50 14.62
CA GLY A 574 21.61 20.59 15.03
C GLY A 574 21.41 21.41 16.31
N ASN A 575 20.23 21.99 16.50
CA ASN A 575 19.88 22.72 17.72
C ASN A 575 18.96 21.88 18.61
N GLY A 576 19.41 21.54 19.83
CA GLY A 576 18.58 20.91 20.86
C GLY A 576 17.88 21.96 21.74
N TYR A 577 16.55 21.92 21.83
CA TYR A 577 15.79 22.68 22.83
C TYR A 577 15.77 21.88 24.16
N PRO A 578 15.87 22.51 25.36
CA PRO A 578 15.79 23.95 25.66
C PRO A 578 17.12 24.66 26.01
N ASP A 579 18.28 23.99 26.02
CA ASP A 579 19.49 24.52 26.67
C ASP A 579 20.61 25.01 25.73
N ASP A 580 20.33 25.35 24.47
CA ASP A 580 21.35 25.84 23.50
C ASP A 580 22.51 24.84 23.24
N ASP A 581 22.37 23.57 23.63
CA ASP A 581 23.36 22.54 23.36
C ASP A 581 23.37 22.24 21.85
N THR A 582 24.35 22.85 21.19
CA THR A 582 24.68 22.63 19.79
C THR A 582 25.08 21.18 19.61
N CYS A 583 24.28 20.39 18.90
CA CYS A 583 24.61 19.01 18.61
C CYS A 583 25.48 18.95 17.36
N VAL A 584 26.64 18.31 17.47
CA VAL A 584 27.59 18.14 16.37
C VAL A 584 27.52 16.69 15.93
N TYR A 585 27.23 16.46 14.65
CA TYR A 585 27.15 15.14 14.05
C TYR A 585 28.31 14.93 13.07
N PRO A 586 29.40 14.23 13.45
CA PRO A 586 30.45 13.83 12.51
C PRO A 586 29.87 12.99 11.37
N VAL A 587 30.30 13.30 10.15
CA VAL A 587 29.80 12.64 8.94
C VAL A 587 30.75 11.52 8.50
N TYR A 588 30.19 10.34 8.27
CA TYR A 588 30.85 9.16 7.72
C TYR A 588 30.25 8.87 6.35
N GLU A 589 31.04 8.37 5.40
CA GLU A 589 30.55 8.08 4.06
C GLU A 589 31.00 6.72 3.52
N THR A 590 30.22 6.22 2.57
CA THR A 590 30.54 5.06 1.74
C THR A 590 29.97 5.27 0.32
N ALA A 591 30.46 4.51 -0.65
CA ALA A 591 29.95 4.50 -2.01
C ALA A 591 29.01 3.31 -2.23
N VAL A 592 27.98 3.52 -3.05
CA VAL A 592 27.04 2.50 -3.49
C VAL A 592 26.89 2.60 -5.00
N ASP A 593 26.97 1.46 -5.68
CA ASP A 593 26.83 1.38 -7.13
C ASP A 593 25.33 1.33 -7.50
N ALA A 594 24.98 1.80 -8.71
CA ALA A 594 23.60 1.77 -9.19
C ALA A 594 23.00 0.35 -9.13
N GLY A 595 21.83 0.22 -8.48
CA GLY A 595 21.12 -1.05 -8.33
C GLY A 595 21.50 -1.85 -7.08
N ASP A 596 22.53 -1.45 -6.33
CA ASP A 596 22.86 -2.07 -5.04
C ASP A 596 21.94 -1.55 -3.91
N THR A 597 21.78 -2.37 -2.88
CA THR A 597 21.08 -2.00 -1.64
C THR A 597 22.09 -1.78 -0.51
N MET A 598 21.84 -0.76 0.31
CA MET A 598 22.59 -0.47 1.52
C MET A 598 21.76 -0.78 2.75
N VAL A 599 22.33 -1.56 3.66
CA VAL A 599 21.73 -1.87 4.97
C VAL A 599 22.41 -1.02 6.04
N LEU A 600 21.63 -0.22 6.75
CA LEU A 600 22.06 0.53 7.93
C LEU A 600 21.44 -0.12 9.17
N GLY A 601 22.27 -0.36 10.19
CA GLY A 601 21.82 -0.91 11.47
C GLY A 601 21.19 0.16 12.37
N GLY A 602 20.79 -0.29 13.55
CA GLY A 602 20.12 0.50 14.57
C GLY A 602 20.94 1.69 15.06
N ASN A 603 20.22 2.64 15.65
CA ASN A 603 20.74 3.87 16.22
C ASN A 603 21.75 3.62 17.34
N ARG A 604 21.43 2.76 18.31
CA ARG A 604 22.24 2.57 19.52
C ARG A 604 23.33 1.53 19.32
N ALA A 605 24.57 1.92 19.60
CA ALA A 605 25.70 0.98 19.63
C ALA A 605 25.53 -0.07 20.75
N GLY A 606 25.89 -1.33 20.47
CA GLY A 606 25.66 -2.45 21.40
C GLY A 606 26.43 -2.37 22.74
N ASN A 607 27.44 -1.51 22.83
CA ASN A 607 28.24 -1.25 24.03
C ASN A 607 27.96 0.12 24.69
N GLU A 608 26.92 0.83 24.23
CA GLU A 608 26.55 2.14 24.78
C GLU A 608 25.93 1.99 26.18
N SER A 609 26.25 2.89 27.10
CA SER A 609 25.79 2.84 28.49
C SER A 609 24.25 2.76 28.61
N ASP A 610 23.73 1.93 29.53
CA ASP A 610 22.31 1.92 29.94
C ASP A 610 21.94 3.10 30.86
N ASP A 611 22.87 4.03 31.09
CA ASP A 611 22.57 5.26 31.81
C ASP A 611 21.54 6.06 31.00
N ALA A 612 20.33 6.16 31.54
CA ALA A 612 19.21 6.85 30.91
C ALA A 612 19.50 8.33 30.61
N SER A 613 20.53 8.93 31.23
CA SER A 613 20.98 10.29 30.89
C SER A 613 21.88 10.35 29.63
N LEU A 614 22.47 9.23 29.21
CA LEU A 614 23.33 9.10 28.02
C LEU A 614 22.60 8.41 26.84
N ALA A 615 21.63 7.54 27.13
CA ALA A 615 20.79 6.88 26.12
C ALA A 615 19.83 7.82 25.35
N LEU A 616 19.82 9.12 25.68
CA LEU A 616 18.96 10.12 25.05
C LEU A 616 19.50 10.65 23.70
N PHE A 617 20.72 10.28 23.29
CA PHE A 617 21.49 11.01 22.26
C PHE A 617 22.26 10.11 21.26
N VAL A 618 21.59 9.11 20.66
CA VAL A 618 22.25 8.08 19.82
C VAL A 618 21.61 7.90 18.44
N SER A 619 20.96 8.92 17.89
CA SER A 619 20.35 8.86 16.55
C SER A 619 21.31 9.34 15.45
N TYR A 620 21.04 8.95 14.20
CA TYR A 620 21.82 9.39 13.04
C TYR A 620 20.98 9.99 11.91
N LEU A 621 21.55 10.91 11.15
CA LEU A 621 20.92 11.47 9.95
C LEU A 621 21.53 10.82 8.71
N VAL A 622 20.71 10.54 7.69
CA VAL A 622 21.17 9.89 6.45
C VAL A 622 21.02 10.84 5.28
N PHE A 623 22.08 10.99 4.48
CA PHE A 623 22.11 11.82 3.28
C PHE A 623 22.60 10.98 2.10
N VAL A 624 21.89 11.03 0.98
CA VAL A 624 22.23 10.32 -0.25
C VAL A 624 22.46 11.33 -1.36
N ASP A 625 23.69 11.40 -1.85
CA ASP A 625 24.14 12.35 -2.87
C ASP A 625 24.23 11.65 -4.24
N PRO A 626 23.28 11.94 -5.15
CA PRO A 626 23.19 11.30 -6.47
C PRO A 626 24.26 11.81 -7.46
N ALA A 627 24.91 12.94 -7.18
CA ALA A 627 25.84 13.60 -8.12
C ALA A 627 27.31 13.21 -7.91
N ALA A 628 27.58 12.29 -6.98
CA ALA A 628 28.89 12.04 -6.41
C ALA A 628 29.82 11.09 -7.18
N GLY A 629 29.28 10.10 -7.90
CA GLY A 629 30.03 8.98 -8.51
C GLY A 629 30.67 8.00 -7.50
N SER A 630 30.90 6.75 -7.93
CA SER A 630 31.34 5.59 -7.10
C SER A 630 32.83 5.55 -6.71
N ALA A 631 33.67 6.49 -7.18
CA ALA A 631 35.11 6.44 -6.95
C ALA A 631 35.53 7.05 -5.59
N LEU A 632 35.78 6.20 -4.58
CA LEU A 632 36.37 6.62 -3.31
C LEU A 632 37.89 6.81 -3.42
N LYS A 633 38.38 8.03 -3.16
CA LYS A 633 39.77 8.23 -2.75
C LYS A 633 39.86 7.86 -1.28
N ARG A 634 40.33 6.64 -1.01
CA ARG A 634 40.61 6.14 0.34
C ARG A 634 41.43 7.16 1.13
N LEU A 635 40.76 7.95 1.98
CA LEU A 635 41.39 8.76 2.99
C LEU A 635 41.62 7.82 4.16
N VAL A 636 42.87 7.39 4.33
CA VAL A 636 43.28 6.67 5.54
C VAL A 636 42.83 7.51 6.75
N PRO A 637 42.05 6.94 7.69
CA PRO A 637 41.59 7.67 8.87
C PRO A 637 42.80 8.27 9.59
N PRO A 638 42.75 9.52 10.06
CA PRO A 638 43.81 10.03 10.92
C PRO A 638 43.85 9.17 12.18
N ALA A 639 44.89 8.34 12.29
CA ALA A 639 45.27 7.75 13.54
C ALA A 639 45.52 8.89 14.55
N GLN A 640 44.64 9.01 15.54
CA GLN A 640 44.82 9.50 16.92
C GLN A 640 43.53 10.14 17.41
N ALA A 641 42.70 9.35 18.11
CA ALA A 641 41.78 9.93 19.08
C ALA A 641 42.63 10.66 20.13
N GLU A 642 42.35 11.94 20.37
CA GLU A 642 43.06 12.69 21.41
C GLU A 642 42.83 12.07 22.80
N PRO A 643 43.81 12.15 23.72
CA PRO A 643 43.66 11.59 25.06
C PRO A 643 42.49 12.25 25.80
N ALA A 644 41.53 11.44 26.25
CA ALA A 644 40.36 11.93 26.98
C ALA A 644 40.58 11.81 28.49
N LEU A 645 40.19 12.86 29.22
CA LEU A 645 40.34 12.99 30.67
C LEU A 645 38.97 12.98 31.34
N ARG A 646 38.75 12.06 32.29
CA ARG A 646 37.58 12.08 33.19
C ARG A 646 38.02 11.99 34.65
N LEU A 647 37.40 12.80 35.50
CA LEU A 647 37.54 12.69 36.94
C LEU A 647 36.66 11.55 37.45
N ASP A 648 37.24 10.62 38.21
CA ASP A 648 36.48 9.66 39.00
C ASP A 648 36.30 10.25 40.41
N HIS A 649 35.14 10.86 40.63
CA HIS A 649 34.79 11.53 41.88
C HIS A 649 34.65 10.56 43.06
N THR A 650 34.31 9.30 42.79
CA THR A 650 34.17 8.23 43.79
C THR A 650 35.50 7.70 44.30
N ALA A 651 36.53 7.64 43.44
CA ALA A 651 37.84 7.08 43.78
C ALA A 651 38.93 8.14 44.07
N ARG A 652 38.63 9.44 43.91
CA ARG A 652 39.63 10.53 43.89
C ARG A 652 40.81 10.20 42.95
N ALA A 653 40.46 9.66 41.78
CA ALA A 653 41.43 9.24 40.78
C ALA A 653 41.11 9.92 39.45
N LEU A 654 42.16 10.10 38.64
CA LEU A 654 42.03 10.63 37.30
C LEU A 654 42.13 9.46 36.31
N ARG A 655 41.09 9.26 35.51
CA ARG A 655 41.08 8.25 34.46
C ARG A 655 41.43 8.92 33.14
N ILE A 656 42.48 8.43 32.49
CA ILE A 656 42.96 8.93 31.22
C ILE A 656 42.86 7.80 30.21
N THR A 657 42.07 8.01 29.16
CA THR A 657 41.80 7.02 28.10
C THR A 657 42.39 7.50 26.78
N HIS A 658 42.58 6.58 25.84
CA HIS A 658 43.20 6.83 24.53
C HIS A 658 44.66 7.29 24.63
N VAL A 659 45.40 6.83 25.66
CA VAL A 659 46.83 7.14 25.83
C VAL A 659 47.68 6.09 25.10
N PRO A 660 48.54 6.48 24.14
CA PRO A 660 49.39 5.51 23.44
C PRO A 660 50.32 4.75 24.42
N PRO A 661 50.49 3.43 24.26
CA PRO A 661 51.38 2.64 25.12
C PRO A 661 52.81 3.19 25.13
N GLY A 662 53.42 3.26 26.32
CA GLY A 662 54.76 3.82 26.52
C GLY A 662 54.80 5.36 26.71
N SER A 663 53.66 6.04 26.63
CA SER A 663 53.57 7.47 26.94
C SER A 663 53.81 7.75 28.42
N ARG A 664 54.48 8.86 28.72
CA ARG A 664 54.70 9.35 30.08
C ARG A 664 53.66 10.39 30.44
N ILE A 665 53.00 10.19 31.58
CA ILE A 665 51.95 11.07 32.09
C ILE A 665 52.51 11.78 33.32
N GLY A 666 52.51 13.11 33.30
CA GLY A 666 52.88 13.95 34.44
C GLY A 666 51.72 14.83 34.88
N ILE A 667 51.46 14.87 36.19
CA ILE A 667 50.41 15.68 36.80
C ILE A 667 51.06 16.82 37.60
N TYR A 668 50.61 18.04 37.35
CA TYR A 668 51.17 19.26 37.93
C TYR A 668 50.06 20.08 38.59
N THR A 669 50.39 20.80 39.64
CA THR A 669 49.54 21.93 40.10
C THR A 669 49.65 23.10 39.12
N LEU A 670 48.67 24.00 39.11
CA LEU A 670 48.74 25.24 38.32
C LEU A 670 49.99 26.10 38.59
N THR A 671 50.60 25.98 39.77
CA THR A 671 51.85 26.67 40.12
C THR A 671 53.11 25.95 39.62
N GLY A 672 52.96 24.84 38.88
CA GLY A 672 54.05 24.09 38.26
C GLY A 672 54.72 23.05 39.15
N ALA A 673 54.25 22.82 40.38
CA ALA A 673 54.81 21.78 41.24
C ALA A 673 54.35 20.39 40.77
N HIS A 674 55.31 19.49 40.50
CA HIS A 674 55.07 18.12 40.02
C HIS A 674 54.53 17.24 41.15
N LEU A 675 53.34 16.69 40.96
CA LEU A 675 52.61 15.91 41.99
C LEU A 675 52.92 14.43 41.89
N CYS A 676 52.77 13.84 40.70
CA CYS A 676 53.04 12.43 40.45
C CYS A 676 53.19 12.16 38.93
N SER A 677 53.76 10.99 38.59
CA SER A 677 53.91 10.54 37.22
C SER A 677 53.59 9.06 37.06
N ALA A 678 52.99 8.67 35.94
CA ALA A 678 52.71 7.28 35.57
C ALA A 678 53.14 7.01 34.13
N THR A 679 53.41 5.74 33.82
CA THR A 679 53.70 5.29 32.45
C THR A 679 52.55 4.42 31.97
N ALA A 680 51.99 4.75 30.81
CA ALA A 680 50.85 4.00 30.26
C ALA A 680 51.32 2.63 29.73
N ALA A 681 50.82 1.56 30.35
CA ALA A 681 51.12 0.18 29.94
C ALA A 681 50.18 -0.31 28.81
N THR A 682 48.95 0.21 28.76
CA THR A 682 47.90 -0.07 27.75
C THR A 682 47.12 1.22 27.47
N GLY A 683 46.17 1.21 26.52
CA GLY A 683 45.39 2.38 26.05
C GLY A 683 44.57 3.15 27.10
N MET A 684 44.71 2.81 28.38
CA MET A 684 44.06 3.44 29.52
C MET A 684 45.01 3.44 30.72
N THR A 685 45.04 4.54 31.49
CA THR A 685 45.83 4.63 32.72
C THR A 685 45.04 5.34 33.82
N LEU A 686 45.04 4.75 35.01
CA LEU A 686 44.46 5.34 36.21
C LEU A 686 45.57 5.94 37.06
N VAL A 687 45.42 7.20 37.47
CA VAL A 687 46.38 7.86 38.37
C VAL A 687 45.65 8.30 39.63
N THR A 688 46.00 7.68 40.77
CA THR A 688 45.43 8.02 42.08
C THR A 688 46.05 9.32 42.58
N LEU A 689 45.22 10.33 42.91
CA LEU A 689 45.70 11.67 43.26
C LEU A 689 46.10 11.82 44.74
N GLY A 690 45.94 10.79 45.58
CA GLY A 690 46.28 10.85 47.01
C GLY A 690 45.50 11.91 47.80
N THR A 691 45.96 12.26 49.01
CA THR A 691 45.32 13.26 49.90
C THR A 691 45.64 14.71 49.53
N LEU A 692 45.67 15.02 48.24
CA LEU A 692 45.97 16.39 47.80
C LEU A 692 44.79 17.32 48.10
N PRO A 693 45.05 18.54 48.64
CA PRO A 693 44.01 19.53 48.82
C PRO A 693 43.49 19.99 47.46
N ALA A 694 42.22 20.36 47.41
CA ALA A 694 41.50 20.72 46.19
C ALA A 694 42.18 21.88 45.44
N VAL A 695 42.95 21.54 44.40
CA VAL A 695 43.66 22.49 43.54
C VAL A 695 43.52 21.99 42.11
N ALA A 696 43.33 22.92 41.17
CA ALA A 696 43.30 22.57 39.76
C ALA A 696 44.64 21.97 39.32
N VAL A 697 44.56 20.88 38.57
CA VAL A 697 45.72 20.15 38.07
C VAL A 697 45.81 20.25 36.56
N VAL A 698 47.03 20.28 36.04
CA VAL A 698 47.33 20.21 34.62
C VAL A 698 47.97 18.86 34.34
N VAL A 699 47.47 18.17 33.31
CA VAL A 699 47.98 16.87 32.89
C VAL A 699 48.75 17.03 31.58
N ARG A 700 49.99 16.56 31.58
CA ARG A 700 50.81 16.49 30.37
C ARG A 700 51.01 15.04 29.99
N VAL A 701 50.68 14.70 28.75
CA VAL A 701 50.94 13.38 28.16
C VAL A 701 52.04 13.54 27.12
N THR A 702 53.17 12.86 27.34
CA THR A 702 54.32 12.91 26.43
C THR A 702 54.44 11.57 25.74
N SER A 703 54.16 11.55 24.43
CA SER A 703 54.35 10.35 23.61
C SER A 703 55.78 10.30 23.05
N PRO A 704 56.27 9.12 22.62
CA PRO A 704 57.59 8.98 22.00
C PRO A 704 57.77 9.83 20.72
N GLY A 705 56.68 10.24 20.06
CA GLY A 705 56.69 11.04 18.82
C GLY A 705 56.42 12.54 18.99
N GLY A 706 56.20 13.02 20.23
CA GLY A 706 55.88 14.43 20.49
C GLY A 706 54.98 14.64 21.71
N SER A 707 54.99 15.84 22.28
CA SER A 707 54.24 16.18 23.49
C SER A 707 52.89 16.81 23.15
N VAL A 708 51.79 16.32 23.73
CA VAL A 708 50.47 16.97 23.66
C VAL A 708 50.09 17.45 25.05
N LEU A 709 49.68 18.71 25.16
CA LEU A 709 49.20 19.29 26.42
C LEU A 709 47.69 19.04 26.51
N VAL A 710 47.27 18.15 27.42
CA VAL A 710 45.89 17.70 27.47
C VAL A 710 45.23 18.30 28.71
N ARG A 711 44.70 19.52 28.55
CA ARG A 711 43.73 20.21 29.44
C ARG A 711 44.12 20.52 30.90
N GLN A 712 43.48 21.57 31.42
CA GLN A 712 43.42 21.97 32.82
C GLN A 712 42.13 21.41 33.44
N VAL A 713 42.22 20.78 34.61
CA VAL A 713 41.06 20.23 35.31
C VAL A 713 40.95 20.91 36.69
N MET A 714 39.85 21.62 36.95
CA MET A 714 39.57 22.20 38.27
C MET A 714 38.91 21.14 39.16
N ALA A 715 39.57 20.82 40.26
CA ALA A 715 38.98 20.04 41.35
C ALA A 715 38.68 20.97 42.52
N LEU A 716 37.40 21.11 42.89
CA LEU A 716 36.93 21.70 44.15
C LEU A 716 35.83 20.77 44.71
N PRO A 717 35.71 20.72 46.05
CA PRO A 717 35.89 19.54 46.91
C PRO A 717 35.05 18.29 46.63
#